data_AF-A0AAW9D7I3-F1
#
_entry.id   AF-A0AAW9D7I3-F1
#
_cell.length_a   1.000
_cell.length_b   1.000
_cell.length_c   1.000
_cell.angle_alpha   90.00
_cell.angle_beta   90.00
_cell.angle_gamma   90.00
#
_symmetry.space_group_name_H-M   'P 1'
#
loop_
_entity.id
_entity.type
_entity.pdbx_description
1 polymer ?
#
loop_
_entity_poly.entity_id
_entity_poly.type
_entity_poly.pdbx_seq_one_letter_code
_entity_poly.pdbx_strand_id
1 'polypeptide(L)'
;DTNIDATITINEIAKDDIINEAESKEATTEISGTVGADVKAGDTVTVSVNGTDYTTKVNSDGKTWSVNVNTPDLLADGDKQVEAKVTTKDSAGNEATASANKVYAVDTTPPVITLEGSEITESTAGEITGEKAKGTVTVKLDKVQSEDLVVKLKNEVTGEIQDVIIKAGETSKTVEVETSRVDDAYKQGVTKETISIVSTSDSEINIVDKKATITIDDDNDGVDVTVSATATTPKVIDVNTEFDGTTGIKMYATDTFGNPKNIAIVKNTDHDGFGVEGKTTGSGDTKELGNLGNGNSEKIVIEFDKDVNSLDIAFAWRNNTETARVTFVDNGKVVGYAEVTGGGDNTKAKVNYYSPDGELIKSVEAQGGTDRVDLSYTFELPNKDGGLVSFDKVEFTAPNHDDDYLINKIAYKEVVNPDVTDIVTEGGKVTFDIQIDEKYPPQGKATAIVEIGGKQYEVQLNATGRGTLSIDAKSLGDLSKVEVKVVEVKGGNYEKVNSVTKEFDFTSSGDNSTPSSSDDIVITEEDTAHILKVTDFGNVSVNTKEFKITELPTNGKLYLIVTKGETIIDKDGNKTIATEDTKVEISKNQIVTLADVGAGRVVFEPTANSDADGQFKFQVGDGKGHFSSEYTTTIDVKAVADTPTVSIDITKVSETTNSSSESTTKIGTTDSINNIGTSGNDTIEVNKELVMNDKIDLKDGNDTLILNKNINQVTIDLGNGNDKVVINGQVNGTNNINLGSGDDVIKINNVVTGNTHINGGDGKDTLFLSGNKSDYNFNGQTNNNGMIEGSITDKKGGGTIQYNQMETIVFGDGSYIGQKPQEEAPQTIFKVDISAALTDTDGSETLSVVIKGVPAGAKLYDSEGTEISSTNGEYKVKVPEDAKDISDSLTMKVPESYKDEINLQIEAKATEKNDNEDETNFAISNANDGIFKFDEEGQINLNFDNISNLKEIDMTNGKENELNLDLDLIKDTKEDSLIKILGDDKDSVTLKNSEGFEKQSSEIDNSFDILSNGNLTLMIQGGLLDDDSSNDNGGV
;
A
#
# COMPACT_ATOMS: atom_id res chain seq x y z
N ASP A 1 31.35 -45.49 13.24
CA ASP A 1 30.03 -45.07 13.68
C ASP A 1 29.40 -46.16 14.53
N THR A 2 28.86 -45.83 15.69
CA THR A 2 28.08 -46.74 16.56
C THR A 2 26.60 -46.39 16.57
N ASN A 3 26.19 -45.33 15.87
CA ASN A 3 24.80 -44.96 15.67
C ASN A 3 24.33 -45.44 14.30
N ILE A 4 23.15 -46.03 14.27
CA ILE A 4 22.42 -46.37 13.04
C ILE A 4 21.00 -45.83 13.21
N ASP A 5 20.48 -45.14 12.21
CA ASP A 5 19.16 -44.51 12.22
C ASP A 5 18.35 -44.87 10.97
N ALA A 6 17.02 -44.74 11.05
CA ALA A 6 16.12 -45.08 9.96
C ALA A 6 14.94 -44.11 9.89
N THR A 7 14.49 -43.80 8.67
CA THR A 7 13.22 -43.09 8.43
C THR A 7 12.45 -43.75 7.29
N ILE A 8 11.12 -43.66 7.33
CA ILE A 8 10.21 -44.16 6.28
C ILE A 8 8.99 -43.25 6.16
N THR A 9 8.47 -43.09 4.94
CA THR A 9 7.22 -42.41 4.62
C THR A 9 6.33 -43.32 3.75
N ILE A 10 5.04 -43.00 3.66
CA ILE A 10 4.07 -43.62 2.74
C ILE A 10 3.48 -42.51 1.86
N ASN A 11 3.47 -42.72 0.55
CA ASN A 11 2.85 -41.83 -0.44
C ASN A 11 1.31 -41.95 -0.40
N GLU A 12 0.61 -41.14 -1.21
CA GLU A 12 -0.84 -41.21 -1.35
C GLU A 12 -1.30 -42.59 -1.85
N ILE A 13 -2.36 -43.13 -1.24
CA ILE A 13 -2.97 -44.41 -1.61
C ILE A 13 -3.97 -44.17 -2.73
N ALA A 14 -3.97 -44.99 -3.78
CA ALA A 14 -4.85 -44.79 -4.94
C ALA A 14 -4.72 -43.39 -5.61
N LYS A 15 -3.58 -42.72 -5.42
CA LYS A 15 -3.24 -41.36 -5.90
C LYS A 15 -3.93 -40.20 -5.16
N ASP A 16 -5.02 -40.42 -4.43
CA ASP A 16 -5.76 -39.33 -3.77
C ASP A 16 -6.25 -39.69 -2.35
N ASP A 17 -5.74 -40.78 -1.78
CA ASP A 17 -6.15 -41.37 -0.51
C ASP A 17 -7.62 -41.84 -0.47
N ILE A 18 -8.30 -41.99 -1.61
CA ILE A 18 -9.69 -42.46 -1.70
C ILE A 18 -9.77 -43.65 -2.66
N ILE A 19 -10.21 -44.82 -2.18
CA ILE A 19 -10.56 -45.92 -3.08
C ILE A 19 -11.94 -45.66 -3.65
N ASN A 20 -11.99 -45.32 -4.93
CA ASN A 20 -13.22 -45.09 -5.69
C ASN A 20 -13.86 -46.39 -6.21
N GLU A 21 -14.96 -46.30 -6.97
CA GLU A 21 -15.66 -47.49 -7.47
C GLU A 21 -14.80 -48.32 -8.45
N ALA A 22 -14.09 -47.69 -9.39
CA ALA A 22 -13.19 -48.42 -10.29
C ALA A 22 -12.05 -49.10 -9.53
N GLU A 23 -11.37 -48.36 -8.66
CA GLU A 23 -10.26 -48.89 -7.87
C GLU A 23 -10.72 -50.00 -6.95
N SER A 24 -11.93 -49.93 -6.39
CA SER A 24 -12.52 -51.01 -5.58
C SER A 24 -12.70 -52.33 -6.35
N LYS A 25 -12.71 -52.28 -7.69
CA LYS A 25 -12.84 -53.45 -8.57
C LYS A 25 -11.49 -54.00 -9.03
N GLU A 26 -10.40 -53.26 -8.82
CA GLU A 26 -9.05 -53.74 -9.12
C GLU A 26 -8.64 -54.87 -8.18
N ALA A 27 -7.77 -55.77 -8.67
CA ALA A 27 -7.33 -56.91 -7.86
C ALA A 27 -6.36 -56.49 -6.75
N THR A 28 -5.51 -55.49 -7.03
CA THR A 28 -4.48 -54.99 -6.12
C THR A 28 -4.29 -53.48 -6.27
N THR A 29 -3.95 -52.80 -5.18
CA THR A 29 -3.58 -51.39 -5.12
C THR A 29 -2.10 -51.27 -4.71
N GLU A 30 -1.31 -50.51 -5.46
CA GLU A 30 0.10 -50.25 -5.12
C GLU A 30 0.20 -49.27 -3.94
N ILE A 31 1.00 -49.62 -2.95
CA ILE A 31 1.41 -48.77 -1.82
C ILE A 31 2.89 -48.48 -1.98
N SER A 32 3.31 -47.21 -1.90
CA SER A 32 4.69 -46.79 -2.10
C SER A 32 5.13 -45.74 -1.07
N GLY A 33 6.43 -45.43 -1.03
CA GLY A 33 6.96 -44.41 -0.14
C GLY A 33 8.47 -44.20 -0.30
N THR A 34 9.04 -43.38 0.60
CA THR A 34 10.49 -43.13 0.66
C THR A 34 11.10 -43.59 1.98
N VAL A 35 12.43 -43.74 1.98
CA VAL A 35 13.25 -44.06 3.15
C VAL A 35 14.48 -43.16 3.19
N GLY A 36 15.06 -42.98 4.37
CA GLY A 36 16.25 -42.15 4.60
C GLY A 36 17.11 -42.63 5.77
N ALA A 37 18.03 -41.77 6.22
CA ALA A 37 19.09 -42.10 7.18
C ALA A 37 19.98 -43.26 6.68
N ASP A 38 20.22 -44.29 7.49
CA ASP A 38 21.12 -45.42 7.15
C ASP A 38 20.41 -46.57 6.42
N VAL A 39 19.16 -46.35 5.98
CA VAL A 39 18.44 -47.29 5.14
C VAL A 39 19.08 -47.32 3.74
N LYS A 40 19.32 -48.52 3.22
CA LYS A 40 19.98 -48.75 1.93
C LYS A 40 19.19 -49.68 1.03
N ALA A 41 19.54 -49.66 -0.25
CA ALA A 41 18.99 -50.56 -1.25
C ALA A 41 19.06 -52.02 -0.80
N GLY A 42 17.91 -52.70 -0.84
CA GLY A 42 17.77 -54.09 -0.43
C GLY A 42 17.34 -54.33 1.01
N ASP A 43 17.26 -53.31 1.86
CA ASP A 43 16.65 -53.39 3.19
C ASP A 43 15.15 -53.73 3.08
N THR A 44 14.58 -54.36 4.11
CA THR A 44 13.22 -54.93 4.05
C THR A 44 12.18 -53.93 4.55
N VAL A 45 11.10 -53.77 3.78
CA VAL A 45 9.92 -53.00 4.17
C VAL A 45 8.73 -53.95 4.31
N THR A 46 8.00 -53.85 5.43
CA THR A 46 6.77 -54.60 5.70
C THR A 46 5.60 -53.62 5.79
N VAL A 47 4.52 -53.89 5.06
CA VAL A 47 3.28 -53.10 5.02
C VAL A 47 2.13 -53.96 5.56
N SER A 48 1.42 -53.49 6.58
CA SER A 48 0.28 -54.19 7.20
C SER A 48 -1.04 -53.49 6.82
N VAL A 49 -2.00 -54.27 6.32
CA VAL A 49 -3.36 -53.82 5.99
C VAL A 49 -4.36 -54.88 6.42
N ASN A 50 -5.40 -54.51 7.18
CA ASN A 50 -6.42 -55.45 7.69
C ASN A 50 -5.82 -56.69 8.38
N GLY A 51 -4.69 -56.51 9.09
CA GLY A 51 -3.95 -57.57 9.78
C GLY A 51 -3.17 -58.54 8.87
N THR A 52 -3.02 -58.23 7.58
CA THR A 52 -2.21 -59.00 6.62
C THR A 52 -0.92 -58.25 6.29
N ASP A 53 0.22 -58.92 6.44
CA ASP A 53 1.55 -58.36 6.16
C ASP A 53 1.98 -58.63 4.70
N TYR A 54 2.37 -57.55 4.02
CA TYR A 54 2.94 -57.50 2.68
C TYR A 54 4.41 -57.09 2.79
N THR A 55 5.32 -57.76 2.09
CA THR A 55 6.77 -57.45 2.20
C THR A 55 7.37 -57.09 0.86
N THR A 56 8.27 -56.10 0.89
CA THR A 56 9.05 -55.65 -0.26
C THR A 56 10.47 -55.26 0.19
N LYS A 57 11.28 -54.78 -0.75
CA LYS A 57 12.62 -54.26 -0.48
C LYS A 57 12.73 -52.80 -0.90
N VAL A 58 13.61 -52.07 -0.24
CA VAL A 58 14.06 -50.75 -0.71
C VAL A 58 14.71 -50.93 -2.09
N ASN A 59 14.28 -50.11 -3.03
CA ASN A 59 14.68 -50.16 -4.43
C ASN A 59 16.19 -49.87 -4.60
N SER A 60 16.71 -50.11 -5.80
CA SER A 60 18.13 -49.95 -6.12
C SER A 60 18.65 -48.51 -5.99
N ASP A 61 17.75 -47.52 -5.96
CA ASP A 61 18.09 -46.12 -5.70
C ASP A 61 18.44 -45.84 -4.23
N GLY A 62 18.14 -46.79 -3.34
CA GLY A 62 18.35 -46.66 -1.89
C GLY A 62 17.39 -45.69 -1.20
N LYS A 63 16.36 -45.20 -1.90
CA LYS A 63 15.50 -44.10 -1.41
C LYS A 63 14.00 -44.40 -1.53
N THR A 64 13.58 -45.31 -2.42
CA THR A 64 12.16 -45.59 -2.65
C THR A 64 11.79 -47.04 -2.37
N TRP A 65 10.51 -47.31 -2.13
CA TRP A 65 9.95 -48.66 -2.01
C TRP A 65 8.49 -48.71 -2.51
N SER A 66 8.04 -49.87 -2.98
CA SER A 66 6.62 -50.11 -3.27
C SER A 66 6.22 -51.59 -3.13
N VAL A 67 4.93 -51.83 -2.87
CA VAL A 67 4.31 -53.15 -2.74
C VAL A 67 2.85 -53.13 -3.20
N ASN A 68 2.42 -54.17 -3.92
CA ASN A 68 1.01 -54.35 -4.28
C ASN A 68 0.26 -55.07 -3.16
N VAL A 69 -0.77 -54.40 -2.62
CA VAL A 69 -1.67 -54.91 -1.59
C VAL A 69 -2.97 -55.36 -2.25
N ASN A 70 -3.62 -56.41 -1.74
CA ASN A 70 -4.94 -56.81 -2.26
C ASN A 70 -5.98 -55.73 -1.94
N THR A 71 -6.63 -55.18 -2.96
CA THR A 71 -7.66 -54.16 -2.79
C THR A 71 -8.81 -54.62 -1.87
N PRO A 72 -9.28 -55.89 -1.91
CA PRO A 72 -10.25 -56.37 -0.94
C PRO A 72 -9.84 -56.24 0.53
N ASP A 73 -8.54 -56.31 0.85
CA ASP A 73 -8.06 -56.10 2.22
C ASP A 73 -8.18 -54.63 2.61
N LEU A 74 -7.87 -53.70 1.70
CA LEU A 74 -8.10 -52.27 1.91
C LEU A 74 -9.59 -51.94 2.09
N LEU A 75 -10.47 -52.57 1.30
CA LEU A 75 -11.93 -52.38 1.43
C LEU A 75 -12.46 -52.94 2.75
N ALA A 76 -11.91 -54.05 3.23
CA ALA A 76 -12.31 -54.72 4.47
C ALA A 76 -11.71 -54.10 5.74
N ASP A 77 -10.63 -53.33 5.61
CA ASP A 77 -9.88 -52.75 6.73
C ASP A 77 -10.75 -51.86 7.65
N GLY A 78 -10.81 -52.15 8.93
CA GLY A 78 -11.79 -51.53 9.84
C GLY A 78 -11.50 -50.06 10.15
N ASP A 79 -10.22 -49.72 10.27
CA ASP A 79 -9.72 -48.38 10.61
C ASP A 79 -9.21 -47.59 9.40
N LYS A 80 -9.14 -48.23 8.21
CA LYS A 80 -8.76 -47.62 6.94
C LYS A 80 -7.39 -46.96 7.04
N GLN A 81 -6.43 -47.69 7.61
CA GLN A 81 -5.08 -47.21 7.86
C GLN A 81 -4.05 -48.26 7.45
N VAL A 82 -3.09 -47.85 6.61
CA VAL A 82 -1.94 -48.66 6.21
C VAL A 82 -0.76 -48.33 7.12
N GLU A 83 -0.10 -49.35 7.68
CA GLU A 83 1.15 -49.22 8.43
C GLU A 83 2.31 -49.76 7.61
N ALA A 84 3.42 -49.03 7.51
CA ALA A 84 4.66 -49.47 6.87
C ALA A 84 5.84 -49.38 7.83
N LYS A 85 6.70 -50.39 7.83
CA LYS A 85 7.89 -50.48 8.68
C LYS A 85 9.11 -50.88 7.88
N VAL A 86 10.23 -50.19 8.08
CA VAL A 86 11.54 -50.55 7.52
C VAL A 86 12.52 -50.97 8.61
N THR A 87 13.41 -51.91 8.28
CA THR A 87 14.54 -52.32 9.13
C THR A 87 15.84 -52.27 8.31
N THR A 88 16.84 -51.51 8.80
CA THR A 88 18.21 -51.47 8.25
C THR A 88 19.21 -52.08 9.23
N LYS A 89 20.31 -52.59 8.69
CA LYS A 89 21.41 -53.18 9.45
C LYS A 89 22.77 -52.73 8.92
N ASP A 90 23.66 -52.25 9.78
CA ASP A 90 25.01 -51.87 9.37
C ASP A 90 25.94 -53.10 9.18
N SER A 91 27.18 -52.84 8.75
CA SER A 91 28.19 -53.89 8.56
C SER A 91 28.68 -54.53 9.87
N ALA A 92 28.47 -53.87 11.01
CA ALA A 92 28.81 -54.37 12.34
C ALA A 92 27.69 -55.22 12.96
N GLY A 93 26.49 -55.17 12.38
CA GLY A 93 25.30 -55.91 12.81
C GLY A 93 24.36 -55.14 13.74
N ASN A 94 24.51 -53.81 13.87
CA ASN A 94 23.55 -52.96 14.57
C ASN A 94 22.31 -52.75 13.70
N GLU A 95 21.11 -52.72 14.29
CA GLU A 95 19.83 -52.59 13.57
C GLU A 95 19.08 -51.32 13.98
N ALA A 96 18.46 -50.63 13.01
CA ALA A 96 17.51 -49.54 13.22
C ALA A 96 16.19 -49.84 12.51
N THR A 97 15.09 -49.37 13.08
CA THR A 97 13.74 -49.52 12.51
C THR A 97 12.95 -48.23 12.56
N ALA A 98 12.16 -47.97 11.53
CA ALA A 98 11.20 -46.87 11.49
C ALA A 98 9.84 -47.35 10.99
N SER A 99 8.77 -46.70 11.45
CA SER A 99 7.40 -46.97 11.03
C SER A 99 6.67 -45.68 10.61
N ALA A 100 5.73 -45.81 9.69
CA ALA A 100 4.82 -44.75 9.27
C ALA A 100 3.40 -45.31 9.09
N ASN A 101 2.39 -44.47 9.28
CA ASN A 101 0.98 -44.81 9.10
C ASN A 101 0.32 -43.84 8.13
N LYS A 102 -0.61 -44.32 7.30
CA LYS A 102 -1.36 -43.50 6.33
C LYS A 102 -2.83 -43.91 6.33
N VAL A 103 -3.72 -42.94 6.59
CA VAL A 103 -5.17 -43.13 6.55
C VAL A 103 -5.68 -42.90 5.13
N TYR A 104 -6.67 -43.69 4.71
CA TYR A 104 -7.39 -43.53 3.44
C TYR A 104 -8.91 -43.63 3.65
N ALA A 105 -9.68 -43.32 2.62
CA ALA A 105 -11.13 -43.45 2.61
C ALA A 105 -11.60 -44.41 1.50
N VAL A 106 -12.87 -44.82 1.58
CA VAL A 106 -13.53 -45.61 0.53
C VAL A 106 -14.83 -44.90 0.17
N ASP A 107 -14.96 -44.47 -1.08
CA ASP A 107 -16.19 -43.89 -1.62
C ASP A 107 -16.52 -44.53 -2.98
N THR A 108 -17.38 -45.55 -2.94
CA THR A 108 -17.81 -46.28 -4.15
C THR A 108 -19.12 -45.75 -4.73
N THR A 109 -19.53 -44.52 -4.39
CA THR A 109 -20.75 -43.95 -4.97
C THR A 109 -20.41 -43.00 -6.11
N PRO A 110 -20.87 -43.25 -7.35
CA PRO A 110 -20.58 -42.38 -8.48
C PRO A 110 -21.08 -40.95 -8.28
N PRO A 111 -20.45 -39.94 -8.91
CA PRO A 111 -20.99 -38.59 -8.95
C PRO A 111 -22.31 -38.56 -9.72
N VAL A 112 -23.28 -37.83 -9.20
CA VAL A 112 -24.57 -37.56 -9.84
C VAL A 112 -24.57 -36.15 -10.41
N ILE A 113 -24.88 -36.06 -11.70
CA ILE A 113 -25.08 -34.81 -12.40
C ILE A 113 -26.57 -34.41 -12.43
N THR A 114 -26.86 -33.13 -12.26
CA THR A 114 -28.18 -32.54 -12.52
C THR A 114 -28.07 -31.37 -13.50
N LEU A 115 -29.14 -31.15 -14.26
CA LEU A 115 -29.22 -30.12 -15.28
C LEU A 115 -30.46 -29.27 -15.02
N GLU A 116 -30.28 -27.95 -14.93
CA GLU A 116 -31.35 -26.97 -14.72
C GLU A 116 -31.31 -25.93 -15.83
N GLY A 117 -32.47 -25.59 -16.40
CA GLY A 117 -32.60 -24.58 -17.45
C GLY A 117 -33.28 -23.32 -16.91
N SER A 118 -32.97 -22.17 -17.51
CA SER A 118 -33.56 -20.89 -17.13
C SER A 118 -34.95 -20.65 -17.70
N GLU A 119 -35.75 -19.85 -16.99
CA GLU A 119 -36.85 -19.08 -17.58
C GLU A 119 -36.32 -17.69 -17.94
N ILE A 120 -36.62 -17.22 -19.13
CA ILE A 120 -36.09 -15.98 -19.68
C ILE A 120 -37.28 -15.18 -20.21
N THR A 121 -37.36 -13.93 -19.77
CA THR A 121 -38.21 -12.93 -20.40
C THR A 121 -37.30 -12.13 -21.32
N GLU A 122 -37.66 -12.01 -22.60
CA GLU A 122 -36.94 -11.15 -23.54
C GLU A 122 -36.97 -9.72 -22.94
N SER A 123 -35.79 -9.09 -22.76
CA SER A 123 -35.62 -7.90 -21.90
C SER A 123 -35.29 -6.63 -22.70
N THR A 124 -35.32 -6.69 -24.02
CA THR A 124 -34.92 -5.57 -24.90
C THR A 124 -36.12 -5.09 -25.71
N ALA A 125 -36.72 -4.01 -25.23
CA ALA A 125 -37.72 -3.27 -25.99
C ALA A 125 -37.14 -2.83 -27.35
N GLY A 126 -37.63 -3.43 -28.43
CA GLY A 126 -37.72 -2.78 -29.74
C GLY A 126 -36.52 -2.85 -30.71
N GLU A 127 -35.58 -3.78 -30.60
CA GLU A 127 -34.57 -4.01 -31.66
C GLU A 127 -34.74 -5.36 -32.36
N ILE A 128 -34.93 -5.36 -33.69
CA ILE A 128 -34.80 -6.57 -34.51
C ILE A 128 -33.30 -6.87 -34.64
N THR A 129 -32.73 -7.53 -33.64
CA THR A 129 -31.29 -7.81 -33.59
C THR A 129 -30.90 -8.94 -34.55
N GLY A 130 -31.84 -9.81 -34.92
CA GLY A 130 -31.56 -11.03 -35.66
C GLY A 130 -30.69 -12.03 -34.86
N GLU A 131 -30.43 -11.74 -33.58
CA GLU A 131 -29.69 -12.61 -32.68
C GLU A 131 -30.64 -13.65 -32.09
N LYS A 132 -30.11 -14.86 -31.88
CA LYS A 132 -30.84 -15.92 -31.19
C LYS A 132 -30.96 -15.56 -29.71
N ALA A 133 -32.15 -15.72 -29.12
CA ALA A 133 -32.33 -15.62 -27.68
C ALA A 133 -31.37 -16.61 -26.99
N LYS A 134 -30.65 -16.13 -25.97
CA LYS A 134 -29.69 -16.94 -25.22
C LYS A 134 -30.28 -17.31 -23.88
N GLY A 135 -30.31 -18.61 -23.59
CA GLY A 135 -30.66 -19.11 -22.27
C GLY A 135 -29.50 -19.64 -21.50
N THR A 136 -29.68 -19.80 -20.20
CA THR A 136 -28.64 -20.38 -19.35
C THR A 136 -29.02 -21.79 -18.94
N VAL A 137 -28.03 -22.67 -18.94
CA VAL A 137 -28.12 -24.00 -18.39
C VAL A 137 -27.08 -24.15 -17.31
N THR A 138 -27.51 -24.63 -16.15
CA THR A 138 -26.62 -24.93 -15.04
C THR A 138 -26.45 -26.43 -14.91
N VAL A 139 -25.20 -26.86 -15.01
CA VAL A 139 -24.75 -28.22 -14.69
C VAL A 139 -24.33 -28.24 -13.23
N LYS A 140 -24.87 -29.16 -12.42
CA LYS A 140 -24.45 -29.34 -11.03
C LYS A 140 -24.00 -30.78 -10.78
N LEU A 141 -23.00 -30.94 -9.93
CA LEU A 141 -22.48 -32.19 -9.40
C LEU A 141 -22.78 -32.25 -7.91
N ASP A 142 -23.18 -33.41 -7.42
CA ASP A 142 -23.32 -33.66 -5.98
C ASP A 142 -21.99 -33.91 -5.27
N LYS A 143 -20.91 -34.18 -6.04
CA LYS A 143 -19.55 -34.44 -5.56
C LYS A 143 -18.51 -33.67 -6.35
N VAL A 144 -17.54 -33.11 -5.62
CA VAL A 144 -16.36 -32.44 -6.18
C VAL A 144 -15.48 -33.45 -6.93
N GLN A 145 -14.94 -33.04 -8.09
CA GLN A 145 -13.99 -33.83 -8.87
C GLN A 145 -12.55 -33.35 -8.63
N SER A 146 -11.59 -34.27 -8.66
CA SER A 146 -10.15 -33.99 -8.52
C SER A 146 -9.48 -33.52 -9.83
N GLU A 147 -10.14 -33.74 -10.98
CA GLU A 147 -9.73 -33.26 -12.29
C GLU A 147 -10.84 -32.43 -12.96
N ASP A 148 -10.49 -31.68 -14.01
CA ASP A 148 -11.44 -30.92 -14.80
C ASP A 148 -12.44 -31.87 -15.51
N LEU A 149 -13.73 -31.65 -15.27
CA LEU A 149 -14.80 -32.41 -15.93
C LEU A 149 -15.33 -31.66 -17.16
N VAL A 150 -15.27 -32.29 -18.33
CA VAL A 150 -15.87 -31.79 -19.58
C VAL A 150 -17.23 -32.43 -19.78
N VAL A 151 -18.29 -31.63 -19.81
CA VAL A 151 -19.68 -32.03 -20.05
C VAL A 151 -20.12 -31.51 -21.41
N LYS A 152 -20.55 -32.39 -22.32
CA LYS A 152 -21.06 -31.99 -23.65
C LYS A 152 -22.58 -31.83 -23.60
N LEU A 153 -23.05 -30.60 -23.72
CA LEU A 153 -24.48 -30.26 -23.78
C LEU A 153 -24.94 -30.17 -25.23
N LYS A 154 -26.13 -30.70 -25.53
CA LYS A 154 -26.76 -30.60 -26.85
C LYS A 154 -28.09 -29.89 -26.76
N ASN A 155 -28.29 -28.90 -27.63
CA ASN A 155 -29.62 -28.38 -27.91
C ASN A 155 -30.35 -29.35 -28.85
N GLU A 156 -31.45 -29.94 -28.41
CA GLU A 156 -32.18 -30.96 -29.19
C GLU A 156 -32.91 -30.37 -30.41
N VAL A 157 -33.11 -29.04 -30.44
CA VAL A 157 -33.77 -28.32 -31.54
C VAL A 157 -32.75 -27.90 -32.60
N THR A 158 -31.68 -27.20 -32.21
CA THR A 158 -30.65 -26.73 -33.17
C THR A 158 -29.66 -27.83 -33.55
N GLY A 159 -29.49 -28.84 -32.69
CA GLY A 159 -28.49 -29.90 -32.85
C GLY A 159 -27.06 -29.49 -32.48
N GLU A 160 -26.85 -28.24 -32.03
CA GLU A 160 -25.55 -27.72 -31.62
C GLU A 160 -25.08 -28.38 -30.32
N ILE A 161 -23.77 -28.62 -30.24
CA ILE A 161 -23.10 -29.22 -29.08
C ILE A 161 -22.09 -28.23 -28.51
N GLN A 162 -22.16 -27.99 -27.21
CA GLN A 162 -21.27 -27.10 -26.46
C GLN A 162 -20.53 -27.89 -25.37
N ASP A 163 -19.22 -27.68 -25.27
CA ASP A 163 -18.39 -28.25 -24.21
C ASP A 163 -18.39 -27.32 -22.99
N VAL A 164 -18.72 -27.87 -21.82
CA VAL A 164 -18.75 -27.17 -20.53
C VAL A 164 -17.68 -27.76 -19.63
N ILE A 165 -16.73 -26.94 -19.17
CA ILE A 165 -15.66 -27.39 -18.27
C ILE A 165 -16.02 -26.96 -16.84
N ILE A 166 -16.21 -27.94 -15.96
CA ILE A 166 -16.26 -27.75 -14.50
C ILE A 166 -14.84 -27.99 -14.00
N LYS A 167 -14.22 -26.99 -13.36
CA LYS A 167 -12.83 -27.12 -12.92
C LYS A 167 -12.70 -28.09 -11.75
N ALA A 168 -11.53 -28.72 -11.61
CA ALA A 168 -11.20 -29.48 -10.41
C ALA A 168 -11.50 -28.63 -9.15
N GLY A 169 -12.22 -29.19 -8.18
CA GLY A 169 -12.68 -28.46 -7.00
C GLY A 169 -14.07 -27.79 -7.11
N GLU A 170 -14.64 -27.62 -8.31
CA GLU A 170 -15.96 -27.01 -8.50
C GLU A 170 -17.10 -28.05 -8.55
N THR A 171 -18.30 -27.66 -8.11
CA THR A 171 -19.50 -28.52 -8.14
C THR A 171 -20.60 -28.01 -9.07
N SER A 172 -20.41 -26.88 -9.75
CA SER A 172 -21.41 -26.40 -10.72
C SER A 172 -20.81 -25.45 -11.74
N LYS A 173 -21.42 -25.42 -12.92
CA LYS A 173 -21.11 -24.45 -13.97
C LYS A 173 -22.37 -24.04 -14.71
N THR A 174 -22.58 -22.74 -14.83
CA THR A 174 -23.62 -22.16 -15.67
C THR A 174 -23.01 -21.71 -16.99
N VAL A 175 -23.66 -22.03 -18.11
CA VAL A 175 -23.26 -21.62 -19.46
C VAL A 175 -24.44 -21.07 -20.24
N GLU A 176 -24.15 -20.14 -21.14
CA GLU A 176 -25.11 -19.66 -22.12
C GLU A 176 -25.21 -20.63 -23.29
N VAL A 177 -26.44 -20.94 -23.67
CA VAL A 177 -26.81 -21.79 -24.80
C VAL A 177 -27.68 -20.96 -25.73
N GLU A 178 -27.28 -20.86 -26.99
CA GLU A 178 -28.11 -20.26 -28.03
C GLU A 178 -29.35 -21.12 -28.29
N THR A 179 -30.49 -20.46 -28.44
CA THR A 179 -31.77 -21.12 -28.77
C THR A 179 -32.06 -21.03 -30.26
N SER A 180 -33.03 -21.78 -30.76
CA SER A 180 -33.51 -21.66 -32.14
C SER A 180 -34.39 -20.41 -32.36
N ARG A 181 -34.91 -19.81 -31.28
CA ARG A 181 -35.69 -18.58 -31.36
C ARG A 181 -34.77 -17.40 -31.62
N VAL A 182 -35.06 -16.68 -32.70
CA VAL A 182 -34.50 -15.37 -32.98
C VAL A 182 -35.39 -14.35 -32.31
N ASP A 183 -34.77 -13.38 -31.64
CA ASP A 183 -35.45 -12.23 -31.06
C ASP A 183 -36.22 -11.49 -32.18
N ASP A 184 -37.54 -11.38 -32.02
CA ASP A 184 -38.46 -10.88 -33.04
C ASP A 184 -39.59 -10.11 -32.38
N ALA A 185 -39.57 -8.79 -32.56
CA ALA A 185 -40.54 -7.83 -32.03
C ALA A 185 -42.01 -8.12 -32.39
N TYR A 186 -42.30 -9.05 -33.30
CA TYR A 186 -43.65 -9.30 -33.81
C TYR A 186 -44.20 -10.70 -33.51
N LYS A 187 -43.47 -11.56 -32.78
CA LYS A 187 -43.77 -13.00 -32.69
C LYS A 187 -44.09 -13.50 -31.28
N GLN A 188 -45.22 -13.01 -30.79
CA GLN A 188 -45.79 -13.19 -29.45
C GLN A 188 -46.06 -14.66 -29.05
N GLY A 189 -45.56 -15.08 -27.87
CA GLY A 189 -45.90 -16.38 -27.25
C GLY A 189 -44.83 -16.97 -26.29
N VAL A 190 -45.06 -18.22 -25.87
CA VAL A 190 -44.13 -19.00 -25.02
C VAL A 190 -43.43 -20.06 -25.87
N THR A 191 -42.10 -20.02 -25.92
CA THR A 191 -41.27 -21.04 -26.59
C THR A 191 -40.50 -21.87 -25.56
N LYS A 192 -40.40 -23.19 -25.77
CA LYS A 192 -39.64 -24.08 -24.89
C LYS A 192 -38.62 -24.90 -25.68
N GLU A 193 -37.39 -24.93 -25.22
CA GLU A 193 -36.31 -25.72 -25.80
C GLU A 193 -35.70 -26.68 -24.79
N THR A 194 -35.31 -27.87 -25.26
CA THR A 194 -34.76 -28.93 -24.41
C THR A 194 -33.28 -29.11 -24.66
N ILE A 195 -32.50 -29.04 -23.58
CA ILE A 195 -31.06 -29.31 -23.56
C ILE A 195 -30.81 -30.65 -22.89
N SER A 196 -29.96 -31.49 -23.47
CA SER A 196 -29.58 -32.80 -22.94
C SER A 196 -28.07 -32.96 -22.79
N ILE A 197 -27.63 -33.83 -21.87
CA ILE A 197 -26.23 -34.22 -21.74
C ILE A 197 -25.93 -35.35 -22.74
N VAL A 198 -24.90 -35.17 -23.57
CA VAL A 198 -24.48 -36.17 -24.57
C VAL A 198 -23.41 -37.10 -24.00
N SER A 199 -22.41 -36.54 -23.31
CA SER A 199 -21.29 -37.28 -22.73
C SER A 199 -20.56 -36.44 -21.69
N THR A 200 -19.81 -37.11 -20.83
CA THR A 200 -18.87 -36.53 -19.86
C THR A 200 -17.46 -37.07 -20.13
N SER A 201 -16.40 -36.32 -19.79
CA SER A 201 -15.02 -36.82 -19.88
C SER A 201 -14.74 -37.92 -18.87
N ASP A 202 -15.45 -37.91 -17.74
CA ASP A 202 -15.52 -39.03 -16.81
C ASP A 202 -16.67 -39.97 -17.18
N SER A 203 -16.32 -41.21 -17.53
CA SER A 203 -17.28 -42.26 -17.91
C SER A 203 -18.06 -42.86 -16.73
N GLU A 204 -17.67 -42.55 -15.48
CA GLU A 204 -18.33 -43.07 -14.28
C GLU A 204 -19.58 -42.25 -13.88
N ILE A 205 -19.71 -41.04 -14.40
CA ILE A 205 -20.86 -40.17 -14.14
C ILE A 205 -22.11 -40.68 -14.85
N ASN A 206 -23.19 -40.88 -14.10
CA ASN A 206 -24.46 -41.33 -14.65
C ASN A 206 -25.25 -40.17 -15.31
N ILE A 207 -25.29 -40.19 -16.64
CA ILE A 207 -25.94 -39.15 -17.46
C ILE A 207 -27.35 -39.52 -17.97
N VAL A 208 -27.94 -40.63 -17.54
CA VAL A 208 -29.24 -41.10 -18.09
C VAL A 208 -30.37 -40.09 -17.81
N ASP A 209 -31.08 -39.71 -18.88
CA ASP A 209 -32.27 -38.85 -18.90
C ASP A 209 -32.11 -37.44 -18.30
N LYS A 210 -30.88 -36.92 -18.23
CA LYS A 210 -30.61 -35.56 -17.72
C LYS A 210 -30.93 -34.52 -18.79
N LYS A 211 -32.09 -33.89 -18.65
CA LYS A 211 -32.59 -32.83 -19.54
C LYS A 211 -32.97 -31.59 -18.75
N ALA A 212 -32.73 -30.43 -19.36
CA ALA A 212 -33.18 -29.13 -18.89
C ALA A 212 -34.09 -28.50 -19.94
N THR A 213 -35.08 -27.73 -19.50
CA THR A 213 -35.93 -26.96 -20.40
C THR A 213 -35.61 -25.48 -20.21
N ILE A 214 -35.29 -24.80 -21.30
CA ILE A 214 -35.25 -23.34 -21.36
C ILE A 214 -36.65 -22.89 -21.76
N THR A 215 -37.28 -22.01 -20.98
CA THR A 215 -38.56 -21.38 -21.34
C THR A 215 -38.32 -19.91 -21.68
N ILE A 216 -38.82 -19.49 -22.83
CA ILE A 216 -38.72 -18.13 -23.35
C ILE A 216 -40.14 -17.58 -23.40
N ASP A 217 -40.42 -16.56 -22.60
CA ASP A 217 -41.69 -15.83 -22.59
C ASP A 217 -41.48 -14.47 -23.27
N ASP A 218 -42.16 -14.27 -24.41
CA ASP A 218 -42.19 -13.01 -25.17
C ASP A 218 -43.09 -11.98 -24.47
N ASP A 219 -42.68 -10.71 -24.39
CA ASP A 219 -43.45 -9.63 -23.80
C ASP A 219 -44.47 -9.03 -24.79
N ASN A 220 -45.64 -8.66 -24.26
CA ASN A 220 -46.71 -8.11 -25.08
C ASN A 220 -46.40 -6.66 -25.46
N ASP A 221 -45.63 -6.49 -26.53
CA ASP A 221 -45.16 -5.22 -27.06
C ASP A 221 -46.23 -4.52 -27.92
N GLY A 222 -46.83 -3.48 -27.37
CA GLY A 222 -47.44 -2.45 -28.21
C GLY A 222 -46.34 -1.53 -28.73
N VAL A 223 -46.40 -1.11 -30.00
CA VAL A 223 -45.48 -0.09 -30.53
C VAL A 223 -45.74 1.23 -29.78
N ASP A 224 -44.93 1.51 -28.77
CA ASP A 224 -44.80 2.84 -28.20
C ASP A 224 -43.92 3.66 -29.15
N VAL A 225 -44.44 4.80 -29.63
CA VAL A 225 -43.63 5.82 -30.32
C VAL A 225 -42.58 6.33 -29.34
N THR A 226 -41.42 5.67 -29.32
CA THR A 226 -40.29 6.00 -28.48
C THR A 226 -39.24 6.67 -29.34
N VAL A 227 -39.15 7.99 -29.24
CA VAL A 227 -37.98 8.75 -29.67
C VAL A 227 -36.91 8.53 -28.62
N SER A 228 -36.00 7.59 -28.84
CA SER A 228 -34.80 7.41 -28.02
C SER A 228 -33.56 7.98 -28.72
N ALA A 229 -32.77 8.69 -27.93
CA ALA A 229 -31.48 9.26 -28.33
C ALA A 229 -30.34 8.26 -28.09
N THR A 230 -29.36 8.23 -28.99
CA THR A 230 -28.04 7.64 -28.72
C THR A 230 -26.97 8.68 -29.03
N ALA A 231 -25.98 8.78 -28.14
CA ALA A 231 -25.06 9.91 -28.02
C ALA A 231 -24.11 10.07 -29.22
N THR A 232 -24.38 11.05 -30.08
CA THR A 232 -23.53 12.19 -30.51
C THR A 232 -24.39 13.01 -31.51
N THR A 233 -24.88 14.16 -31.07
CA THR A 233 -26.14 14.82 -31.50
C THR A 233 -26.31 15.17 -32.99
N PRO A 234 -27.51 14.90 -33.54
CA PRO A 234 -28.32 15.86 -34.33
C PRO A 234 -29.58 16.33 -33.57
N LYS A 235 -30.15 17.49 -33.92
CA LYS A 235 -31.49 17.92 -33.46
C LYS A 235 -32.56 17.05 -34.15
N VAL A 236 -33.44 16.42 -33.37
CA VAL A 236 -34.52 15.55 -33.86
C VAL A 236 -35.84 16.33 -33.81
N ILE A 237 -36.62 16.27 -34.88
CA ILE A 237 -37.99 16.78 -34.91
C ILE A 237 -38.95 15.61 -34.72
N ASP A 238 -39.79 15.66 -33.70
CA ASP A 238 -40.74 14.61 -33.36
C ASP A 238 -42.18 15.12 -33.10
N VAL A 239 -43.06 14.18 -32.79
CA VAL A 239 -44.49 14.42 -32.53
C VAL A 239 -44.78 15.17 -31.21
N ASN A 240 -43.78 15.33 -30.33
CA ASN A 240 -43.89 16.05 -29.05
C ASN A 240 -43.15 17.40 -29.08
N THR A 241 -42.51 17.77 -30.19
CA THR A 241 -41.72 19.00 -30.31
C THR A 241 -42.64 20.22 -30.25
N GLU A 242 -42.55 21.00 -29.15
CA GLU A 242 -43.26 22.28 -29.05
C GLU A 242 -42.59 23.30 -30.00
N PHE A 243 -43.29 23.68 -31.07
CA PHE A 243 -42.82 24.67 -32.05
C PHE A 243 -42.97 26.12 -31.56
N ASP A 244 -42.46 26.40 -30.36
CA ASP A 244 -42.28 27.77 -29.92
C ASP A 244 -40.97 28.34 -30.51
N GLY A 245 -40.82 29.66 -30.47
CA GLY A 245 -39.67 30.34 -31.06
C GLY A 245 -38.31 30.04 -30.42
N THR A 246 -38.20 29.04 -29.52
CA THR A 246 -36.97 28.69 -28.81
C THR A 246 -36.19 27.52 -29.42
N THR A 247 -36.80 26.76 -30.35
CA THR A 247 -36.18 25.54 -30.93
C THR A 247 -35.24 25.81 -32.11
N GLY A 248 -35.28 27.01 -32.71
CA GLY A 248 -34.48 27.38 -33.88
C GLY A 248 -34.97 26.78 -35.20
N ILE A 249 -36.18 26.23 -35.21
CA ILE A 249 -36.84 25.62 -36.37
C ILE A 249 -38.29 26.10 -36.41
N LYS A 250 -38.83 26.30 -37.61
CA LYS A 250 -40.25 26.53 -37.82
C LYS A 250 -40.83 25.49 -38.77
N MET A 251 -41.80 24.71 -38.28
CA MET A 251 -42.51 23.71 -39.07
C MET A 251 -43.97 24.13 -39.28
N TYR A 252 -44.49 23.93 -40.49
CA TYR A 252 -45.91 24.12 -40.78
C TYR A 252 -46.37 23.27 -41.97
N ALA A 253 -47.67 22.99 -42.03
CA ALA A 253 -48.28 22.26 -43.13
C ALA A 253 -49.20 23.17 -43.97
N THR A 254 -49.33 22.87 -45.25
CA THR A 254 -50.33 23.51 -46.13
C THR A 254 -51.09 22.47 -46.95
N ASP A 255 -52.35 22.80 -47.26
CA ASP A 255 -53.12 22.04 -48.24
C ASP A 255 -52.57 22.20 -49.66
N THR A 256 -53.20 21.52 -50.61
CA THR A 256 -52.87 21.54 -52.05
C THR A 256 -53.01 22.90 -52.73
N PHE A 257 -53.61 23.89 -52.06
CA PHE A 257 -53.72 25.26 -52.56
C PHE A 257 -52.79 26.23 -51.81
N GLY A 258 -51.96 25.73 -50.90
CA GLY A 258 -51.04 26.52 -50.09
C GLY A 258 -51.68 27.18 -48.86
N ASN A 259 -52.93 26.83 -48.50
CA ASN A 259 -53.53 27.34 -47.27
C ASN A 259 -52.99 26.58 -46.05
N PRO A 260 -52.74 27.25 -44.91
CA PRO A 260 -52.26 26.58 -43.70
C PRO A 260 -53.18 25.45 -43.22
N LYS A 261 -52.57 24.35 -42.76
CA LYS A 261 -53.20 23.17 -42.18
C LYS A 261 -52.48 22.72 -40.91
N ASN A 262 -53.16 21.90 -40.11
CA ASN A 262 -52.54 21.24 -38.98
C ASN A 262 -51.69 20.06 -39.47
N ILE A 263 -50.61 19.80 -38.75
CA ILE A 263 -49.84 18.57 -38.86
C ILE A 263 -50.68 17.45 -38.22
N ALA A 264 -50.91 16.37 -38.95
CA ALA A 264 -51.61 15.20 -38.44
C ALA A 264 -50.61 14.23 -37.80
N ILE A 265 -50.95 13.64 -36.66
CA ILE A 265 -50.11 12.65 -35.96
C ILE A 265 -50.84 11.30 -35.94
N VAL A 266 -50.14 10.24 -36.34
CA VAL A 266 -50.57 8.84 -36.28
C VAL A 266 -49.61 8.09 -35.36
N LYS A 267 -50.16 7.39 -34.36
CA LYS A 267 -49.38 6.68 -33.32
C LYS A 267 -50.07 5.38 -32.90
N ASN A 268 -49.28 4.44 -32.39
CA ASN A 268 -49.69 3.14 -31.86
C ASN A 268 -50.35 2.28 -32.95
N THR A 269 -49.83 2.37 -34.17
CA THR A 269 -50.25 1.59 -35.32
C THR A 269 -49.02 0.96 -35.98
N ASP A 270 -49.26 0.17 -37.02
CA ASP A 270 -48.21 -0.37 -37.89
C ASP A 270 -47.77 0.63 -38.96
N HIS A 271 -48.15 1.91 -38.84
CA HIS A 271 -47.92 3.00 -39.79
C HIS A 271 -47.88 4.36 -39.07
N ASP A 272 -46.86 4.56 -38.22
CA ASP A 272 -46.74 5.72 -37.33
C ASP A 272 -45.86 6.84 -37.92
N GLY A 273 -46.28 8.10 -37.71
CA GLY A 273 -45.57 9.29 -38.20
C GLY A 273 -46.45 10.53 -38.24
N PHE A 274 -45.95 11.59 -38.88
CA PHE A 274 -46.67 12.85 -39.08
C PHE A 274 -46.93 13.16 -40.56
N GLY A 275 -48.13 13.68 -40.84
CA GLY A 275 -48.62 14.03 -42.17
C GLY A 275 -49.42 15.34 -42.14
N VAL A 276 -50.39 15.52 -43.04
CA VAL A 276 -51.19 16.75 -43.16
C VAL A 276 -52.66 16.43 -42.88
N GLU A 277 -53.34 17.23 -42.04
CA GLU A 277 -54.80 17.11 -41.90
C GLU A 277 -55.50 17.63 -43.17
N GLY A 278 -55.89 16.69 -44.04
CA GLY A 278 -56.20 16.97 -45.42
C GLY A 278 -57.16 15.98 -46.07
N LYS A 279 -57.50 16.23 -47.33
CA LYS A 279 -58.24 15.27 -48.15
C LYS A 279 -57.70 15.35 -49.58
N THR A 280 -56.96 14.33 -49.93
CA THR A 280 -56.37 14.13 -51.26
C THR A 280 -57.30 13.24 -52.09
N THR A 281 -57.02 13.05 -53.39
CA THR A 281 -57.83 12.17 -54.26
C THR A 281 -57.23 10.77 -54.43
N GLY A 282 -56.04 10.52 -53.89
CA GLY A 282 -55.34 9.23 -53.87
C GLY A 282 -55.88 8.24 -52.84
N SER A 283 -55.15 7.14 -52.63
CA SER A 283 -55.47 6.04 -51.70
C SER A 283 -55.32 6.37 -50.20
N GLY A 284 -54.68 7.49 -49.88
CA GLY A 284 -54.27 7.82 -48.52
C GLY A 284 -55.35 8.21 -47.52
N ASP A 285 -54.96 8.08 -46.24
CA ASP A 285 -55.73 8.60 -45.12
C ASP A 285 -55.82 10.13 -45.21
N THR A 286 -56.84 10.69 -44.58
CA THR A 286 -56.97 12.12 -44.31
C THR A 286 -55.89 12.72 -43.40
N LYS A 287 -54.98 11.88 -42.90
CA LYS A 287 -53.86 12.24 -42.03
C LYS A 287 -52.50 12.10 -42.70
N GLU A 288 -52.44 11.61 -43.93
CA GLU A 288 -51.21 11.42 -44.70
C GLU A 288 -50.93 12.61 -45.61
N LEU A 289 -49.67 12.82 -45.97
CA LEU A 289 -49.31 13.78 -47.01
C LEU A 289 -49.63 13.16 -48.37
N GLY A 290 -50.42 13.83 -49.20
CA GLY A 290 -50.68 13.35 -50.57
C GLY A 290 -51.01 14.43 -51.62
N ASN A 291 -51.49 14.00 -52.79
CA ASN A 291 -51.70 14.85 -53.99
C ASN A 291 -53.16 14.80 -54.53
N LEU A 292 -53.58 15.83 -55.28
CA LEU A 292 -54.89 15.88 -55.98
C LEU A 292 -54.87 15.33 -57.43
N GLY A 293 -53.74 14.78 -57.90
CA GLY A 293 -53.56 14.25 -59.26
C GLY A 293 -53.46 15.29 -60.38
N ASN A 294 -53.48 16.57 -60.04
CA ASN A 294 -53.33 17.69 -60.99
C ASN A 294 -51.97 18.41 -60.84
N GLY A 295 -51.03 17.80 -60.12
CA GLY A 295 -49.71 18.37 -59.81
C GLY A 295 -49.66 19.19 -58.52
N ASN A 296 -50.80 19.40 -57.84
CA ASN A 296 -50.84 20.08 -56.55
C ASN A 296 -50.79 19.05 -55.41
N SER A 297 -49.73 19.15 -54.59
CA SER A 297 -49.51 18.32 -53.40
C SER A 297 -49.76 19.11 -52.13
N GLU A 298 -50.19 18.43 -51.08
CA GLU A 298 -50.05 18.92 -49.72
C GLU A 298 -48.56 19.05 -49.39
N LYS A 299 -48.22 19.91 -48.44
CA LYS A 299 -46.83 20.24 -48.16
C LYS A 299 -46.58 20.32 -46.66
N ILE A 300 -45.51 19.70 -46.21
CA ILE A 300 -44.89 19.98 -44.92
C ILE A 300 -43.62 20.78 -45.18
N VAL A 301 -43.48 21.92 -44.50
CA VAL A 301 -42.35 22.83 -44.64
C VAL A 301 -41.59 22.90 -43.32
N ILE A 302 -40.27 22.89 -43.42
CA ILE A 302 -39.35 23.10 -42.30
C ILE A 302 -38.39 24.23 -42.69
N GLU A 303 -38.38 25.29 -41.89
CA GLU A 303 -37.44 26.41 -41.99
C GLU A 303 -36.44 26.31 -40.83
N PHE A 304 -35.16 26.44 -41.11
CA PHE A 304 -34.07 26.42 -40.15
C PHE A 304 -33.55 27.85 -39.93
N ASP A 305 -33.26 28.22 -38.68
CA ASP A 305 -32.63 29.52 -38.36
C ASP A 305 -31.19 29.64 -38.91
N LYS A 306 -30.57 28.51 -39.24
CA LYS A 306 -29.19 28.37 -39.72
C LYS A 306 -29.15 27.38 -40.89
N ASP A 307 -28.21 27.59 -41.79
CA ASP A 307 -27.93 26.68 -42.90
C ASP A 307 -27.60 25.25 -42.41
N VAL A 308 -28.13 24.27 -43.13
CA VAL A 308 -27.97 22.82 -42.94
C VAL A 308 -27.36 22.22 -44.21
N ASN A 309 -26.52 21.17 -44.11
CA ASN A 309 -25.97 20.48 -45.29
C ASN A 309 -26.58 19.09 -45.51
N SER A 310 -27.08 18.45 -44.46
CA SER A 310 -27.76 17.17 -44.56
C SER A 310 -28.97 17.00 -43.63
N LEU A 311 -29.86 16.08 -44.01
CA LEU A 311 -31.05 15.70 -43.24
C LEU A 311 -31.18 14.17 -43.21
N ASP A 312 -31.22 13.56 -42.04
CA ASP A 312 -31.63 12.16 -41.89
C ASP A 312 -33.15 12.09 -41.85
N ILE A 313 -33.77 11.42 -42.82
CA ILE A 313 -35.24 11.33 -42.92
C ILE A 313 -35.66 9.87 -43.00
N ALA A 314 -36.60 9.46 -42.14
CA ALA A 314 -37.33 8.20 -42.22
C ALA A 314 -38.77 8.45 -42.68
N PHE A 315 -39.20 7.73 -43.72
CA PHE A 315 -40.57 7.75 -44.22
C PHE A 315 -41.32 6.51 -43.71
N ALA A 316 -42.62 6.67 -43.49
CA ALA A 316 -43.55 5.58 -43.24
C ALA A 316 -44.51 5.52 -44.43
N TRP A 317 -44.39 4.41 -45.18
CA TRP A 317 -45.15 4.13 -46.40
C TRP A 317 -46.22 3.09 -46.12
N ARG A 318 -47.34 3.16 -46.85
CA ARG A 318 -48.32 2.07 -46.86
C ARG A 318 -48.11 1.13 -48.02
N ASN A 319 -47.63 1.65 -49.15
CA ASN A 319 -47.38 0.87 -50.35
C ASN A 319 -45.98 1.15 -50.90
N ASN A 320 -45.25 0.07 -51.19
CA ASN A 320 -43.87 0.09 -51.67
C ASN A 320 -43.67 0.66 -53.09
N THR A 321 -44.67 1.35 -53.65
CA THR A 321 -44.60 2.08 -54.93
C THR A 321 -44.73 3.60 -54.77
N GLU A 322 -45.01 4.07 -53.56
CA GLU A 322 -45.15 5.47 -53.23
C GLU A 322 -43.79 6.19 -53.35
N THR A 323 -43.85 7.47 -53.73
CA THR A 323 -42.66 8.34 -53.85
C THR A 323 -42.84 9.60 -53.01
N ALA A 324 -41.79 10.02 -52.32
CA ALA A 324 -41.70 11.31 -51.64
C ALA A 324 -40.71 12.21 -52.37
N ARG A 325 -41.00 13.51 -52.38
CA ARG A 325 -40.08 14.54 -52.88
C ARG A 325 -39.69 15.48 -51.76
N VAL A 326 -38.37 15.66 -51.58
CA VAL A 326 -37.74 16.61 -50.65
C VAL A 326 -37.10 17.72 -51.46
N THR A 327 -37.62 18.94 -51.36
CA THR A 327 -37.09 20.12 -52.07
C THR A 327 -36.23 20.95 -51.13
N PHE A 328 -35.00 21.29 -51.53
CA PHE A 328 -34.06 22.09 -50.75
C PHE A 328 -34.06 23.54 -51.24
N VAL A 329 -34.16 24.47 -50.30
CA VAL A 329 -34.25 25.92 -50.54
C VAL A 329 -33.19 26.61 -49.69
N ASP A 330 -32.47 27.56 -50.29
CA ASP A 330 -31.49 28.41 -49.63
C ASP A 330 -31.82 29.88 -49.92
N ASN A 331 -31.99 30.69 -48.87
CA ASN A 331 -32.28 32.12 -48.96
C ASN A 331 -33.46 32.43 -49.90
N GLY A 332 -34.49 31.57 -49.88
CA GLY A 332 -35.70 31.68 -50.69
C GLY A 332 -35.58 31.20 -52.14
N LYS A 333 -34.45 30.61 -52.56
CA LYS A 333 -34.24 30.04 -53.89
C LYS A 333 -34.10 28.52 -53.83
N VAL A 334 -34.82 27.78 -54.69
CA VAL A 334 -34.64 26.32 -54.81
C VAL A 334 -33.23 26.02 -55.32
N VAL A 335 -32.49 25.21 -54.56
CA VAL A 335 -31.11 24.80 -54.88
C VAL A 335 -31.03 23.36 -55.40
N GLY A 336 -32.08 22.57 -55.23
CA GLY A 336 -32.25 21.24 -55.81
C GLY A 336 -33.39 20.46 -55.14
N TYR A 337 -33.61 19.21 -55.54
CA TYR A 337 -34.56 18.32 -54.88
C TYR A 337 -34.13 16.86 -54.97
N ALA A 338 -34.63 16.03 -54.06
CA ALA A 338 -34.47 14.58 -54.07
C ALA A 338 -35.83 13.90 -54.16
N GLU A 339 -35.89 12.77 -54.88
CA GLU A 339 -37.06 11.88 -54.92
C GLU A 339 -36.67 10.51 -54.39
N VAL A 340 -37.50 9.98 -53.50
CA VAL A 340 -37.32 8.68 -52.84
C VAL A 340 -38.54 7.83 -53.10
N THR A 341 -38.35 6.68 -53.74
CA THR A 341 -39.40 5.69 -53.94
C THR A 341 -39.23 4.58 -52.90
N GLY A 342 -40.33 4.19 -52.24
CA GLY A 342 -40.36 3.12 -51.24
C GLY A 342 -39.79 1.80 -51.79
N GLY A 343 -39.06 1.07 -50.96
CA GLY A 343 -38.50 -0.24 -51.30
C GLY A 343 -39.41 -1.37 -50.83
N GLY A 344 -39.77 -2.33 -51.68
CA GLY A 344 -40.56 -3.50 -51.27
C GLY A 344 -39.76 -4.68 -50.74
N ASP A 345 -40.46 -5.78 -50.42
CA ASP A 345 -40.02 -7.08 -49.85
C ASP A 345 -38.61 -7.62 -50.20
N ASN A 346 -37.97 -7.16 -51.28
CA ASN A 346 -36.59 -7.49 -51.65
C ASN A 346 -35.90 -6.44 -52.56
N THR A 347 -36.39 -5.20 -52.61
CA THR A 347 -35.83 -4.13 -53.46
C THR A 347 -35.49 -2.91 -52.62
N LYS A 348 -34.21 -2.53 -52.59
CA LYS A 348 -33.74 -1.33 -51.90
C LYS A 348 -34.44 -0.07 -52.41
N ALA A 349 -34.80 0.83 -51.50
CA ALA A 349 -35.28 2.16 -51.84
C ALA A 349 -34.22 2.90 -52.66
N LYS A 350 -34.65 3.81 -53.54
CA LYS A 350 -33.75 4.53 -54.45
C LYS A 350 -33.96 6.02 -54.31
N VAL A 351 -32.87 6.74 -54.05
CA VAL A 351 -32.85 8.20 -53.91
C VAL A 351 -32.21 8.82 -55.14
N ASN A 352 -32.95 9.66 -55.84
CA ASN A 352 -32.49 10.40 -57.02
C ASN A 352 -32.42 11.89 -56.69
N TYR A 353 -31.23 12.50 -56.86
CA TYR A 353 -31.00 13.92 -56.65
C TYR A 353 -31.03 14.67 -57.98
N TYR A 354 -31.72 15.80 -58.01
CA TYR A 354 -31.90 16.64 -59.18
C TYR A 354 -31.51 18.09 -58.91
N SER A 355 -31.02 18.75 -59.95
CA SER A 355 -30.82 20.21 -59.96
C SER A 355 -32.15 20.96 -59.97
N PRO A 356 -32.18 22.29 -59.72
CA PRO A 356 -33.41 23.09 -59.77
C PRO A 356 -34.15 23.01 -61.12
N ASP A 357 -33.42 22.76 -62.21
CA ASP A 357 -33.97 22.65 -63.57
C ASP A 357 -34.45 21.22 -63.91
N GLY A 358 -34.33 20.26 -62.98
CA GLY A 358 -34.77 18.87 -63.14
C GLY A 358 -33.76 17.93 -63.79
N GLU A 359 -32.49 18.35 -63.98
CA GLU A 359 -31.43 17.45 -64.44
C GLU A 359 -30.98 16.54 -63.29
N LEU A 360 -30.91 15.22 -63.52
CA LEU A 360 -30.41 14.23 -62.56
C LEU A 360 -28.91 14.44 -62.27
N ILE A 361 -28.56 14.60 -61.00
CA ILE A 361 -27.19 14.80 -60.50
C ILE A 361 -26.58 13.47 -60.05
N LYS A 362 -27.26 12.75 -59.15
CA LYS A 362 -26.78 11.52 -58.50
C LYS A 362 -27.95 10.59 -58.20
N SER A 363 -27.69 9.28 -58.20
CA SER A 363 -28.63 8.25 -57.76
C SER A 363 -27.95 7.33 -56.76
N VAL A 364 -28.63 7.03 -55.65
CA VAL A 364 -28.09 6.25 -54.53
C VAL A 364 -29.09 5.16 -54.13
N GLU A 365 -28.60 3.96 -53.86
CA GLU A 365 -29.40 2.92 -53.20
C GLU A 365 -29.47 3.23 -51.71
N ALA A 366 -30.68 3.41 -51.17
CA ALA A 366 -30.94 3.48 -49.74
C ALA A 366 -31.32 2.09 -49.20
N GLN A 367 -31.14 1.83 -47.91
CA GLN A 367 -31.68 0.60 -47.33
C GLN A 367 -33.21 0.63 -47.45
N GLY A 368 -33.79 -0.32 -48.17
CA GLY A 368 -35.24 -0.52 -48.18
C GLY A 368 -35.63 -1.23 -46.89
N GLY A 369 -36.53 -0.65 -46.11
CA GLY A 369 -37.20 -1.35 -45.02
C GLY A 369 -38.15 -2.42 -45.57
N THR A 370 -38.59 -3.34 -44.71
CA THR A 370 -39.73 -4.20 -45.02
C THR A 370 -41.01 -3.42 -44.77
N ASP A 371 -41.86 -3.31 -45.81
CA ASP A 371 -43.28 -2.94 -45.89
C ASP A 371 -43.89 -1.81 -45.03
N ARG A 372 -43.26 -1.27 -43.96
CA ARG A 372 -43.99 -0.49 -42.93
C ARG A 372 -43.24 0.65 -42.23
N VAL A 373 -41.90 0.70 -42.22
CA VAL A 373 -41.08 1.87 -41.83
C VAL A 373 -39.72 1.78 -42.53
N ASP A 374 -39.34 2.77 -43.34
CA ASP A 374 -37.99 2.81 -43.92
C ASP A 374 -36.97 3.32 -42.88
N LEU A 375 -35.77 2.72 -42.89
CA LEU A 375 -34.64 3.21 -42.11
C LEU A 375 -34.29 4.64 -42.55
N SER A 376 -33.84 5.48 -41.60
CA SER A 376 -33.47 6.86 -41.90
C SER A 376 -32.39 6.89 -42.99
N TYR A 377 -32.58 7.73 -43.99
CA TYR A 377 -31.59 7.98 -45.03
C TYR A 377 -31.07 9.41 -44.94
N THR A 378 -29.75 9.58 -45.02
CA THR A 378 -29.08 10.89 -44.98
C THR A 378 -29.16 11.58 -46.34
N PHE A 379 -29.93 12.66 -46.41
CA PHE A 379 -30.08 13.51 -47.57
C PHE A 379 -29.02 14.59 -47.62
N GLU A 380 -27.97 14.34 -48.39
CA GLU A 380 -26.95 15.32 -48.75
C GLU A 380 -27.15 15.79 -50.19
N LEU A 381 -27.43 17.08 -50.45
CA LEU A 381 -27.60 17.59 -51.82
C LEU A 381 -26.24 17.94 -52.46
N PRO A 382 -25.78 17.20 -53.49
CA PRO A 382 -24.55 17.55 -54.21
C PRO A 382 -24.82 18.60 -55.30
N ASN A 383 -23.84 19.48 -55.54
CA ASN A 383 -23.77 20.30 -56.74
C ASN A 383 -23.22 19.50 -57.94
N LYS A 384 -23.14 20.13 -59.13
CA LYS A 384 -22.67 19.49 -60.37
C LYS A 384 -21.21 18.98 -60.30
N ASP A 385 -20.42 19.47 -59.35
CA ASP A 385 -19.02 19.09 -59.13
C ASP A 385 -18.85 18.10 -57.95
N GLY A 386 -19.95 17.68 -57.31
CA GLY A 386 -19.95 16.73 -56.19
C GLY A 386 -19.73 17.36 -54.80
N GLY A 387 -19.64 18.68 -54.70
CA GLY A 387 -19.60 19.38 -53.40
C GLY A 387 -20.99 19.56 -52.79
N LEU A 388 -21.10 19.55 -51.46
CA LEU A 388 -22.37 19.73 -50.76
C LEU A 388 -22.89 21.17 -50.88
N VAL A 389 -24.22 21.29 -50.99
CA VAL A 389 -24.95 22.56 -51.04
C VAL A 389 -25.71 22.75 -49.73
N SER A 390 -25.52 23.90 -49.08
CA SER A 390 -26.28 24.26 -47.87
C SER A 390 -27.71 24.72 -48.22
N PHE A 391 -28.62 24.60 -47.26
CA PHE A 391 -30.01 25.04 -47.37
C PHE A 391 -30.56 25.49 -46.02
N ASP A 392 -31.47 26.48 -46.02
CA ASP A 392 -32.13 27.02 -44.83
C ASP A 392 -33.61 26.58 -44.73
N LYS A 393 -34.11 25.86 -45.74
CA LYS A 393 -35.50 25.40 -45.77
C LYS A 393 -35.65 24.11 -46.59
N VAL A 394 -36.52 23.21 -46.13
CA VAL A 394 -36.96 22.04 -46.89
C VAL A 394 -38.48 21.91 -47.01
N GLU A 395 -38.92 21.36 -48.13
CA GLU A 395 -40.33 21.12 -48.44
C GLU A 395 -40.56 19.66 -48.83
N PHE A 396 -41.47 18.99 -48.12
CA PHE A 396 -41.91 17.62 -48.40
C PHE A 396 -43.20 17.64 -49.23
N THR A 397 -43.25 16.88 -50.32
CA THR A 397 -44.41 16.78 -51.22
C THR A 397 -44.55 15.37 -51.81
N ALA A 398 -45.77 15.00 -52.19
CA ALA A 398 -46.12 13.82 -52.97
C ALA A 398 -46.15 14.17 -54.48
N PRO A 399 -45.25 13.60 -55.31
CA PRO A 399 -45.12 13.98 -56.72
C PRO A 399 -46.23 13.42 -57.62
N ASN A 400 -46.82 12.25 -57.32
CA ASN A 400 -47.85 11.59 -58.13
C ASN A 400 -49.18 11.43 -57.39
N HIS A 401 -50.23 10.99 -58.11
CA HIS A 401 -51.60 10.88 -57.59
C HIS A 401 -51.77 9.84 -56.48
N ASP A 402 -51.08 8.69 -56.61
CA ASP A 402 -51.18 7.56 -55.68
C ASP A 402 -50.04 7.59 -54.63
N ASP A 403 -49.33 8.72 -54.52
CA ASP A 403 -48.30 8.91 -53.51
C ASP A 403 -48.95 9.47 -52.23
N ASP A 404 -49.01 8.64 -51.20
CA ASP A 404 -49.43 9.01 -49.84
C ASP A 404 -48.48 8.43 -48.80
N TYR A 405 -47.99 9.26 -47.86
CA TYR A 405 -47.01 8.81 -46.86
C TYR A 405 -47.04 9.65 -45.58
N LEU A 406 -46.46 9.11 -44.51
CA LEU A 406 -46.11 9.82 -43.30
C LEU A 406 -44.59 10.01 -43.21
N ILE A 407 -44.16 11.05 -42.49
CA ILE A 407 -42.75 11.20 -42.12
C ILE A 407 -42.63 10.68 -40.69
N ASN A 408 -41.77 9.68 -40.47
CA ASN A 408 -41.59 9.08 -39.16
C ASN A 408 -40.62 9.90 -38.29
N LYS A 409 -39.47 10.26 -38.87
CA LYS A 409 -38.39 10.98 -38.16
C LYS A 409 -37.63 11.90 -39.11
N ILE A 410 -37.25 13.08 -38.61
CA ILE A 410 -36.26 13.95 -39.23
C ILE A 410 -35.19 14.30 -38.20
N ALA A 411 -33.92 14.11 -38.54
CA ALA A 411 -32.80 14.56 -37.73
C ALA A 411 -31.83 15.40 -38.59
N TYR A 412 -31.27 16.47 -38.02
CA TYR A 412 -30.38 17.36 -38.76
C TYR A 412 -29.30 17.96 -37.85
N LYS A 413 -28.21 18.43 -38.46
CA LYS A 413 -27.10 19.09 -37.77
C LYS A 413 -26.91 20.50 -38.33
N GLU A 414 -26.47 21.43 -37.48
CA GLU A 414 -26.30 22.84 -37.86
C GLU A 414 -24.85 23.17 -38.26
N VAL A 415 -24.66 24.17 -39.13
CA VAL A 415 -23.35 24.75 -39.44
C VAL A 415 -23.06 25.93 -38.49
N VAL A 416 -21.88 25.94 -37.86
CA VAL A 416 -21.49 26.97 -36.87
C VAL A 416 -20.33 27.85 -37.33
N ASN A 417 -20.35 29.10 -36.85
CA ASN A 417 -19.35 30.14 -37.12
C ASN A 417 -18.63 30.52 -35.82
N PRO A 418 -17.45 29.95 -35.54
CA PRO A 418 -16.75 30.19 -34.29
C PRO A 418 -16.11 31.58 -34.25
N ASP A 419 -16.05 32.17 -33.06
CA ASP A 419 -15.26 33.34 -32.73
C ASP A 419 -14.19 32.97 -31.70
N VAL A 420 -13.06 33.68 -31.77
CA VAL A 420 -11.94 33.52 -30.84
C VAL A 420 -11.60 34.90 -30.30
N THR A 421 -11.71 35.05 -28.99
CA THR A 421 -11.40 36.28 -28.26
C THR A 421 -10.28 36.05 -27.25
N ASP A 422 -9.49 37.09 -26.98
CA ASP A 422 -8.44 37.06 -25.97
C ASP A 422 -8.97 37.65 -24.67
N ILE A 423 -8.93 36.86 -23.60
CA ILE A 423 -9.23 37.31 -22.24
C ILE A 423 -8.17 36.68 -21.30
N VAL A 424 -7.10 37.45 -21.09
CA VAL A 424 -6.09 37.36 -20.01
C VAL A 424 -4.83 36.52 -20.31
N THR A 425 -3.68 37.20 -20.16
CA THR A 425 -2.36 36.59 -19.92
C THR A 425 -2.12 36.50 -18.42
N GLU A 426 -2.34 35.34 -17.81
CA GLU A 426 -2.12 35.10 -16.38
C GLU A 426 -1.20 33.87 -16.23
N GLY A 427 -0.21 33.93 -15.35
CA GLY A 427 0.66 32.77 -15.07
C GLY A 427 1.50 32.28 -16.26
N GLY A 428 1.88 33.14 -17.21
CA GLY A 428 2.67 32.74 -18.39
C GLY A 428 1.91 31.98 -19.47
N LYS A 429 0.61 31.80 -19.28
CA LYS A 429 -0.26 31.17 -20.27
C LYS A 429 -1.07 32.25 -20.98
N VAL A 430 -1.23 32.08 -22.27
CA VAL A 430 -2.22 32.81 -23.08
C VAL A 430 -3.47 31.95 -23.10
N THR A 431 -4.58 32.50 -22.62
CA THR A 431 -5.87 31.81 -22.66
C THR A 431 -6.69 32.33 -23.83
N PHE A 432 -6.95 31.44 -24.78
CA PHE A 432 -7.86 31.71 -25.89
C PHE A 432 -9.26 31.26 -25.50
N ASP A 433 -10.19 32.20 -25.46
CA ASP A 433 -11.62 31.89 -25.33
C ASP A 433 -12.15 31.54 -26.72
N ILE A 434 -12.63 30.31 -26.84
CA ILE A 434 -13.25 29.77 -28.05
C ILE A 434 -14.75 29.77 -27.83
N GLN A 435 -15.45 30.59 -28.60
CA GLN A 435 -16.91 30.64 -28.58
C GLN A 435 -17.42 30.13 -29.93
N ILE A 436 -18.13 29.00 -29.93
CA ILE A 436 -18.64 28.43 -31.19
C ILE A 436 -19.93 29.13 -31.64
N ASP A 437 -20.93 29.29 -30.77
CA ASP A 437 -22.09 30.18 -30.94
C ASP A 437 -22.76 30.40 -29.56
N GLU A 438 -22.85 31.64 -29.07
CA GLU A 438 -23.39 31.95 -27.73
C GLU A 438 -24.93 31.80 -27.67
N LYS A 439 -25.60 31.87 -28.83
CA LYS A 439 -27.06 31.76 -28.92
C LYS A 439 -27.52 30.32 -29.11
N TYR A 440 -26.64 29.44 -29.59
CA TYR A 440 -26.95 28.04 -29.91
C TYR A 440 -25.85 27.09 -29.40
N PRO A 441 -25.81 26.87 -28.08
CA PRO A 441 -24.72 26.13 -27.45
C PRO A 441 -24.78 24.62 -27.69
N PRO A 442 -23.67 23.88 -27.48
CA PRO A 442 -23.56 22.48 -27.79
C PRO A 442 -24.54 21.67 -26.95
N GLN A 443 -25.35 20.85 -27.61
CA GLN A 443 -26.18 19.87 -26.94
C GLN A 443 -25.39 18.57 -26.74
N GLY A 444 -24.99 18.28 -25.50
CA GLY A 444 -24.10 17.16 -25.16
C GLY A 444 -22.62 17.55 -25.10
N LYS A 445 -21.71 16.56 -24.95
CA LYS A 445 -20.27 16.83 -24.94
C LYS A 445 -19.79 17.24 -26.33
N ALA A 446 -19.12 18.38 -26.42
CA ALA A 446 -18.50 18.86 -27.65
C ALA A 446 -17.06 19.30 -27.38
N THR A 447 -16.18 19.07 -28.36
CA THR A 447 -14.76 19.38 -28.29
C THR A 447 -14.34 20.12 -29.55
N ALA A 448 -13.86 21.35 -29.43
CA ALA A 448 -13.29 22.08 -30.54
C ALA A 448 -11.84 21.62 -30.79
N ILE A 449 -11.46 21.44 -32.05
CA ILE A 449 -10.08 21.26 -32.49
C ILE A 449 -9.56 22.62 -32.95
N VAL A 450 -8.58 23.13 -32.22
CA VAL A 450 -7.99 24.45 -32.44
C VAL A 450 -6.54 24.29 -32.85
N GLU A 451 -6.18 24.87 -33.99
CA GLU A 451 -4.84 24.88 -34.53
C GLU A 451 -4.16 26.21 -34.24
N ILE A 452 -2.98 26.14 -33.60
CA ILE A 452 -2.14 27.29 -33.26
C ILE A 452 -0.69 26.95 -33.62
N GLY A 453 -0.05 27.76 -34.47
CA GLY A 453 1.32 27.54 -34.91
C GLY A 453 1.56 26.20 -35.63
N GLY A 454 0.53 25.65 -36.27
CA GLY A 454 0.56 24.35 -36.98
C GLY A 454 0.39 23.12 -36.07
N LYS A 455 0.11 23.30 -34.77
CA LYS A 455 -0.20 22.22 -33.83
C LYS A 455 -1.68 22.27 -33.44
N GLN A 456 -2.32 21.11 -33.37
CA GLN A 456 -3.73 20.97 -33.01
C GLN A 456 -3.90 20.69 -31.51
N TYR A 457 -4.92 21.30 -30.91
CA TYR A 457 -5.28 21.21 -29.51
C TYR A 457 -6.77 20.88 -29.40
N GLU A 458 -7.12 19.99 -28.48
CA GLU A 458 -8.50 19.64 -28.17
C GLU A 458 -9.01 20.52 -27.02
N VAL A 459 -10.16 21.16 -27.20
CA VAL A 459 -10.72 22.13 -26.25
C VAL A 459 -12.14 21.69 -25.92
N GLN A 460 -12.36 21.31 -24.67
CA GLN A 460 -13.69 20.96 -24.20
C GLN A 460 -14.59 22.19 -24.16
N LEU A 461 -15.76 22.10 -24.78
CA LEU A 461 -16.76 23.15 -24.79
C LEU A 461 -17.78 22.89 -23.67
N ASN A 462 -18.11 23.94 -22.93
CA ASN A 462 -19.15 23.89 -21.93
C ASN A 462 -20.56 23.98 -22.55
N ALA A 463 -21.59 23.93 -21.70
CA ALA A 463 -23.00 24.00 -22.11
C ALA A 463 -23.43 25.35 -22.71
N THR A 464 -22.54 26.36 -22.78
CA THR A 464 -22.77 27.63 -23.49
C THR A 464 -21.93 27.75 -24.78
N GLY A 465 -21.23 26.69 -25.17
CA GLY A 465 -20.38 26.67 -26.36
C GLY A 465 -19.07 27.41 -26.19
N ARG A 466 -18.69 27.69 -24.94
CA ARG A 466 -17.41 28.27 -24.56
C ARG A 466 -16.44 27.18 -24.16
N GLY A 467 -15.27 27.18 -24.76
CA GLY A 467 -14.11 26.44 -24.29
C GLY A 467 -12.96 27.41 -24.08
N THR A 468 -12.08 27.08 -23.15
CA THR A 468 -10.87 27.85 -22.92
C THR A 468 -9.67 26.98 -23.28
N LEU A 469 -8.74 27.56 -24.02
CA LEU A 469 -7.49 26.93 -24.38
C LEU A 469 -6.34 27.77 -23.81
N SER A 470 -5.83 27.35 -22.66
CA SER A 470 -4.64 27.96 -22.06
C SER A 470 -3.38 27.28 -22.58
N ILE A 471 -2.59 28.01 -23.35
CA ILE A 471 -1.29 27.55 -23.87
C ILE A 471 -0.20 28.36 -23.21
N ASP A 472 0.85 27.68 -22.76
CA ASP A 472 2.07 28.33 -22.30
C ASP A 472 2.63 29.20 -23.43
N ALA A 473 2.87 30.49 -23.16
CA ALA A 473 3.37 31.43 -24.14
C ALA A 473 4.66 30.94 -24.84
N LYS A 474 5.48 30.12 -24.15
CA LYS A 474 6.68 29.50 -24.73
C LYS A 474 6.40 28.58 -25.92
N SER A 475 5.18 28.03 -26.01
CA SER A 475 4.75 27.10 -27.06
C SER A 475 4.15 27.79 -28.28
N LEU A 476 3.98 29.12 -28.23
CA LEU A 476 3.30 29.91 -29.28
C LEU A 476 4.25 30.50 -30.33
N GLY A 477 5.56 30.39 -30.15
CA GLY A 477 6.55 30.89 -31.11
C GLY A 477 6.61 32.43 -31.14
N ASP A 478 6.38 33.03 -32.32
CA ASP A 478 6.41 34.48 -32.50
C ASP A 478 5.14 35.14 -31.93
N LEU A 479 5.28 35.74 -30.74
CA LEU A 479 4.20 36.42 -30.04
C LEU A 479 3.74 37.72 -30.71
N SER A 480 4.46 38.25 -31.71
CA SER A 480 4.01 39.42 -32.48
C SER A 480 2.93 39.08 -33.52
N LYS A 481 2.75 37.79 -33.83
CA LYS A 481 1.76 37.31 -34.79
C LYS A 481 1.36 35.85 -34.52
N VAL A 482 0.40 35.64 -33.64
CA VAL A 482 -0.17 34.32 -33.33
C VAL A 482 -1.46 34.12 -34.10
N GLU A 483 -1.46 33.14 -35.01
CA GLU A 483 -2.65 32.70 -35.76
C GLU A 483 -3.36 31.57 -35.01
N VAL A 484 -4.64 31.78 -34.70
CA VAL A 484 -5.51 30.79 -34.04
C VAL A 484 -6.65 30.45 -34.99
N LYS A 485 -6.83 29.14 -35.22
CA LYS A 485 -7.82 28.65 -36.18
C LYS A 485 -8.63 27.51 -35.58
N VAL A 486 -9.95 27.67 -35.49
CA VAL A 486 -10.84 26.54 -35.20
C VAL A 486 -11.04 25.75 -36.49
N VAL A 487 -10.61 24.50 -36.51
CA VAL A 487 -10.59 23.66 -37.73
C VAL A 487 -11.72 22.63 -37.75
N GLU A 488 -12.17 22.20 -36.59
CA GLU A 488 -13.20 21.16 -36.44
C GLU A 488 -13.87 21.29 -35.06
N VAL A 489 -15.10 20.82 -34.91
CA VAL A 489 -15.74 20.57 -33.61
C VAL A 489 -16.27 19.14 -33.64
N LYS A 490 -15.80 18.31 -32.70
CA LYS A 490 -16.20 16.91 -32.52
C LYS A 490 -17.26 16.82 -31.43
N GLY A 491 -18.37 16.13 -31.69
CA GLY A 491 -19.49 16.06 -30.75
C GLY A 491 -20.33 17.36 -30.70
N GLY A 492 -21.41 17.35 -29.92
CA GLY A 492 -22.46 18.37 -30.03
C GLY A 492 -23.32 18.21 -31.30
N ASN A 493 -24.28 19.14 -31.49
CA ASN A 493 -25.28 19.11 -32.56
C ASN A 493 -24.81 19.73 -33.89
N TYR A 494 -23.50 19.70 -34.16
CA TYR A 494 -22.86 20.45 -35.24
C TYR A 494 -22.38 19.53 -36.37
N GLU A 495 -22.63 19.92 -37.61
CA GLU A 495 -22.25 19.15 -38.81
C GLU A 495 -20.90 19.59 -39.37
N LYS A 496 -20.64 20.89 -39.30
CA LYS A 496 -19.49 21.54 -39.92
C LYS A 496 -19.19 22.87 -39.21
N VAL A 497 -17.91 23.17 -39.10
CA VAL A 497 -17.40 24.45 -38.63
C VAL A 497 -16.91 25.24 -39.84
N ASN A 498 -17.41 26.45 -40.04
CA ASN A 498 -16.75 27.36 -40.98
C ASN A 498 -15.44 27.80 -40.35
N SER A 499 -14.31 27.41 -40.95
CA SER A 499 -13.01 27.70 -40.36
C SER A 499 -12.75 29.21 -40.35
N VAL A 500 -12.63 29.78 -39.15
CA VAL A 500 -12.27 31.18 -38.91
C VAL A 500 -10.83 31.20 -38.40
N THR A 501 -10.00 32.04 -39.02
CA THR A 501 -8.63 32.33 -38.56
C THR A 501 -8.60 33.71 -37.94
N LYS A 502 -8.05 33.82 -36.74
CA LYS A 502 -7.88 35.07 -36.01
C LYS A 502 -6.39 35.28 -35.71
N GLU A 503 -5.90 36.50 -35.96
CA GLU A 503 -4.52 36.89 -35.67
C GLU A 503 -4.48 37.73 -34.38
N PHE A 504 -3.51 37.43 -33.51
CA PHE A 504 -3.26 38.13 -32.25
C PHE A 504 -1.81 38.62 -32.18
N ASP A 505 -1.60 39.86 -31.76
CA ASP A 505 -0.28 40.46 -31.48
C ASP A 505 -0.16 40.72 -29.97
N PHE A 506 0.67 39.92 -29.30
CA PHE A 506 0.94 40.01 -27.87
C PHE A 506 2.13 40.94 -27.55
N THR A 507 2.67 41.63 -28.55
CA THR A 507 3.81 42.55 -28.46
C THR A 507 3.44 44.02 -28.59
N SER A 508 2.32 44.46 -28.01
CA SER A 508 2.16 45.83 -27.48
C SER A 508 0.76 46.05 -26.93
N SER A 509 0.65 46.56 -25.70
CA SER A 509 -0.37 47.57 -25.43
C SER A 509 0.32 48.93 -25.56
N GLY A 510 -0.23 49.81 -26.40
CA GLY A 510 0.23 51.19 -26.53
C GLY A 510 -0.12 52.05 -25.30
N ASP A 511 -0.20 51.46 -24.11
CA ASP A 511 -0.46 52.19 -22.88
C ASP A 511 0.86 52.56 -22.21
N ASN A 512 1.07 53.86 -22.04
CA ASN A 512 2.26 54.45 -21.40
C ASN A 512 2.03 54.63 -19.89
N SER A 513 1.02 53.96 -19.31
CA SER A 513 0.81 53.87 -17.88
C SER A 513 1.95 53.10 -17.23
N THR A 514 2.37 53.52 -16.04
CA THR A 514 3.33 52.77 -15.22
C THR A 514 2.69 51.45 -14.79
N PRO A 515 3.37 50.30 -14.98
CA PRO A 515 2.88 49.01 -14.48
C PRO A 515 2.60 49.04 -12.97
N SER A 516 1.68 48.19 -12.51
CA SER A 516 1.30 48.09 -11.10
C SER A 516 1.01 46.64 -10.70
N SER A 517 1.16 46.35 -9.41
CA SER A 517 0.73 45.09 -8.80
C SER A 517 0.03 45.31 -7.46
N SER A 518 -0.14 44.24 -6.67
CA SER A 518 -0.50 44.28 -5.26
C SER A 518 0.44 43.38 -4.45
N ASP A 519 0.42 43.53 -3.11
CA ASP A 519 1.03 42.53 -2.22
C ASP A 519 0.25 41.21 -2.31
N ASP A 520 0.92 40.11 -1.97
CA ASP A 520 0.33 38.77 -2.00
C ASP A 520 0.89 37.85 -0.90
N ILE A 521 0.17 36.75 -0.64
CA ILE A 521 0.56 35.72 0.33
C ILE A 521 0.54 34.36 -0.36
N VAL A 522 1.68 33.68 -0.32
CA VAL A 522 1.87 32.29 -0.77
C VAL A 522 1.92 31.39 0.45
N ILE A 523 1.35 30.19 0.35
CA ILE A 523 1.45 29.15 1.37
C ILE A 523 2.24 27.98 0.76
N THR A 524 3.25 27.51 1.47
CA THR A 524 4.03 26.30 1.14
C THR A 524 4.33 25.51 2.41
N GLU A 525 4.58 24.22 2.28
CA GLU A 525 5.16 23.43 3.38
C GLU A 525 6.68 23.71 3.45
N GLU A 526 7.28 23.57 4.63
CA GLU A 526 8.74 23.52 4.75
C GLU A 526 9.34 22.33 3.99
N ASP A 527 10.65 22.39 3.74
CA ASP A 527 11.42 21.45 2.90
C ASP A 527 10.92 21.23 1.47
N THR A 528 9.87 21.94 1.07
CA THR A 528 9.24 21.80 -0.24
C THR A 528 9.50 23.04 -1.08
N ALA A 529 10.18 22.84 -2.21
CA ALA A 529 10.41 23.91 -3.17
C ALA A 529 9.08 24.36 -3.84
N HIS A 530 8.79 25.66 -3.77
CA HIS A 530 7.60 26.26 -4.38
C HIS A 530 7.94 26.98 -5.70
N ILE A 531 7.30 26.58 -6.80
CA ILE A 531 7.46 27.24 -8.10
C ILE A 531 6.57 28.49 -8.13
N LEU A 532 7.19 29.67 -8.17
CA LEU A 532 6.49 30.95 -8.17
C LEU A 532 5.74 31.17 -9.48
N LYS A 533 4.44 31.45 -9.36
CA LYS A 533 3.55 31.81 -10.46
C LYS A 533 3.41 33.33 -10.55
N VAL A 534 2.89 33.83 -11.67
CA VAL A 534 2.63 35.28 -11.84
C VAL A 534 1.65 35.80 -10.78
N THR A 535 0.67 34.96 -10.38
CA THR A 535 -0.29 35.28 -9.31
C THR A 535 0.39 35.53 -7.97
N ASP A 536 1.52 34.87 -7.71
CA ASP A 536 2.29 34.99 -6.46
C ASP A 536 2.99 36.36 -6.34
N PHE A 537 2.95 37.16 -7.42
CA PHE A 537 3.35 38.57 -7.45
C PHE A 537 2.14 39.52 -7.38
N GLY A 538 0.97 39.03 -6.95
CA GLY A 538 -0.26 39.80 -6.79
C GLY A 538 -1.04 40.09 -8.08
N ASN A 539 -1.90 41.10 -8.05
CA ASN A 539 -2.73 41.51 -9.19
C ASN A 539 -1.92 42.33 -10.21
N VAL A 540 -1.08 41.64 -10.98
CA VAL A 540 -0.17 42.24 -11.96
C VAL A 540 -0.92 42.87 -13.14
N SER A 541 -0.62 44.12 -13.48
CA SER A 541 -1.24 44.83 -14.61
C SER A 541 -0.76 44.31 -15.97
N VAL A 542 -1.63 44.40 -16.99
CA VAL A 542 -1.42 43.86 -18.36
C VAL A 542 -0.20 44.40 -19.11
N ASN A 543 0.33 45.55 -18.71
CA ASN A 543 1.53 46.18 -19.28
C ASN A 543 2.84 45.74 -18.59
N THR A 544 2.79 44.89 -17.57
CA THR A 544 3.98 44.32 -16.92
C THR A 544 4.71 43.36 -17.86
N LYS A 545 6.04 43.43 -17.88
CA LYS A 545 6.93 42.58 -18.70
C LYS A 545 8.07 41.96 -17.90
N GLU A 546 8.38 42.50 -16.73
CA GLU A 546 9.49 42.04 -15.90
C GLU A 546 9.24 42.34 -14.41
N PHE A 547 9.83 41.53 -13.53
CA PHE A 547 9.83 41.72 -12.09
C PHE A 547 11.26 41.94 -11.63
N LYS A 548 11.50 43.02 -10.91
CA LYS A 548 12.79 43.29 -10.30
C LYS A 548 12.72 42.94 -8.82
N ILE A 549 13.48 41.93 -8.39
CA ILE A 549 13.52 41.52 -6.97
C ILE A 549 14.37 42.53 -6.20
N THR A 550 13.75 43.38 -5.39
CA THR A 550 14.42 44.48 -4.67
C THR A 550 14.85 44.10 -3.26
N GLU A 551 14.23 43.07 -2.67
CA GLU A 551 14.60 42.47 -1.39
C GLU A 551 14.48 40.96 -1.51
N LEU A 552 15.52 40.22 -1.08
CA LEU A 552 15.53 38.76 -1.11
C LEU A 552 14.79 38.21 0.13
N PRO A 553 14.33 36.95 0.11
CA PRO A 553 13.74 36.31 1.27
C PRO A 553 14.61 36.40 2.53
N THR A 554 13.98 36.66 3.67
CA THR A 554 14.62 36.58 5.00
C THR A 554 14.90 35.14 5.42
N ASN A 555 14.02 34.22 5.04
CA ASN A 555 14.15 32.77 5.18
C ASN A 555 13.90 32.12 3.81
N GLY A 556 14.69 31.09 3.49
CA GLY A 556 14.72 30.47 2.16
C GLY A 556 15.49 31.27 1.10
N LYS A 557 15.48 30.77 -0.13
CA LYS A 557 16.21 31.30 -1.28
C LYS A 557 15.36 31.30 -2.53
N LEU A 558 15.56 32.31 -3.38
CA LEU A 558 14.99 32.37 -4.71
C LEU A 558 16.01 31.86 -5.72
N TYR A 559 15.55 31.01 -6.65
CA TYR A 559 16.34 30.48 -7.75
C TYR A 559 15.67 30.73 -9.09
N LEU A 560 16.50 30.90 -10.11
CA LEU A 560 16.11 30.85 -11.51
C LEU A 560 16.63 29.53 -12.11
N ILE A 561 15.73 28.70 -12.62
CA ILE A 561 16.06 27.50 -13.39
C ILE A 561 16.62 27.93 -14.74
N VAL A 562 17.81 27.42 -15.08
CA VAL A 562 18.51 27.68 -16.34
C VAL A 562 18.76 26.38 -17.05
N THR A 563 18.32 26.28 -18.30
CA THR A 563 18.47 25.08 -19.12
C THR A 563 19.82 25.07 -19.83
N LYS A 564 20.29 23.86 -20.16
CA LYS A 564 21.54 23.66 -20.88
C LYS A 564 21.59 24.50 -22.16
N GLY A 565 22.65 25.29 -22.31
CA GLY A 565 22.89 26.16 -23.47
C GLY A 565 22.42 27.59 -23.29
N GLU A 566 21.66 27.91 -22.24
CA GLU A 566 21.30 29.29 -21.89
C GLU A 566 22.45 30.04 -21.21
N THR A 567 22.42 31.37 -21.31
CA THR A 567 23.42 32.23 -20.67
C THR A 567 23.03 32.50 -19.23
N ILE A 568 23.88 32.11 -18.29
CA ILE A 568 23.81 32.50 -16.88
C ILE A 568 24.50 33.86 -16.74
N ILE A 569 23.84 34.78 -16.04
CA ILE A 569 24.41 36.06 -15.63
C ILE A 569 24.56 36.01 -14.11
N ASP A 570 25.79 36.04 -13.61
CA ASP A 570 26.03 36.08 -12.17
C ASP A 570 25.78 37.47 -11.57
N LYS A 571 25.84 37.57 -10.23
CA LYS A 571 25.66 38.82 -9.48
C LYS A 571 26.62 39.96 -9.87
N ASP A 572 27.75 39.63 -10.49
CA ASP A 572 28.78 40.58 -10.92
C ASP A 572 28.63 40.94 -12.42
N GLY A 573 27.61 40.39 -13.09
CA GLY A 573 27.30 40.60 -14.50
C GLY A 573 28.14 39.77 -15.46
N ASN A 574 28.90 38.78 -14.97
CA ASN A 574 29.66 37.87 -15.83
C ASN A 574 28.72 36.89 -16.51
N LYS A 575 29.04 36.56 -17.77
CA LYS A 575 28.23 35.66 -18.60
C LYS A 575 28.92 34.31 -18.72
N THR A 576 28.24 33.25 -18.33
CA THR A 576 28.64 31.85 -18.56
C THR A 576 27.52 31.12 -19.30
N ILE A 577 27.83 29.99 -19.96
CA ILE A 577 26.82 29.16 -20.62
C ILE A 577 26.58 27.93 -19.73
N ALA A 578 25.31 27.62 -19.45
CA ALA A 578 24.95 26.44 -18.69
C ALA A 578 25.33 25.17 -19.48
N THR A 579 26.12 24.28 -18.87
CA THR A 579 26.57 23.02 -19.49
C THR A 579 25.57 21.87 -19.31
N GLU A 580 24.65 22.04 -18.35
CA GLU A 580 23.56 21.15 -17.97
C GLU A 580 22.42 22.00 -17.38
N ASP A 581 21.24 21.40 -17.20
CA ASP A 581 20.13 22.06 -16.52
C ASP A 581 20.50 22.29 -15.06
N THR A 582 20.34 23.52 -14.57
CA THR A 582 20.80 23.94 -13.25
C THR A 582 19.89 25.00 -12.65
N LYS A 583 20.08 25.30 -11.37
CA LYS A 583 19.42 26.43 -10.68
C LYS A 583 20.46 27.47 -10.29
N VAL A 584 20.13 28.74 -10.50
CA VAL A 584 21.00 29.89 -10.20
C VAL A 584 20.29 30.78 -9.19
N GLU A 585 20.93 31.06 -8.06
CA GLU A 585 20.35 31.90 -7.00
C GLU A 585 20.09 33.32 -7.53
N ILE A 586 18.88 33.83 -7.31
CA ILE A 586 18.46 35.16 -7.71
C ILE A 586 19.09 36.18 -6.76
N SER A 587 19.77 37.16 -7.33
CA SER A 587 20.44 38.23 -6.58
C SER A 587 19.55 39.46 -6.40
N LYS A 588 19.83 40.26 -5.38
CA LYS A 588 19.14 41.55 -5.18
C LYS A 588 19.30 42.46 -6.41
N ASN A 589 18.19 43.09 -6.82
CA ASN A 589 17.99 43.89 -8.02
C ASN A 589 18.04 43.10 -9.34
N GLN A 590 18.13 41.77 -9.31
CA GLN A 590 18.01 40.96 -10.51
C GLN A 590 16.61 41.07 -11.08
N ILE A 591 16.54 41.18 -12.40
CA ILE A 591 15.31 41.20 -13.16
C ILE A 591 15.02 39.77 -13.61
N VAL A 592 13.83 39.27 -13.27
CA VAL A 592 13.24 38.08 -13.87
C VAL A 592 12.16 38.52 -14.83
N THR A 593 12.14 37.95 -16.04
CA THR A 593 11.12 38.37 -17.02
C THR A 593 9.77 37.77 -16.65
N LEU A 594 8.68 38.38 -17.12
CA LEU A 594 7.35 37.79 -17.01
C LEU A 594 7.30 36.40 -17.68
N ALA A 595 8.10 36.20 -18.74
CA ALA A 595 8.25 34.92 -19.39
C ALA A 595 8.96 33.88 -18.50
N ASP A 596 9.94 34.27 -17.69
CA ASP A 596 10.65 33.35 -16.78
C ASP A 596 9.74 32.88 -15.64
N VAL A 597 9.01 33.80 -15.00
CA VAL A 597 8.00 33.47 -13.98
C VAL A 597 6.89 32.64 -14.61
N GLY A 598 6.39 33.06 -15.77
CA GLY A 598 5.34 32.37 -16.50
C GLY A 598 5.70 30.96 -16.96
N ALA A 599 6.97 30.71 -17.27
CA ALA A 599 7.48 29.40 -17.64
C ALA A 599 7.76 28.48 -16.42
N GLY A 600 7.50 28.94 -15.19
CA GLY A 600 7.76 28.20 -13.96
C GLY A 600 9.25 28.07 -13.62
N ARG A 601 10.07 29.04 -14.05
CA ARG A 601 11.52 29.00 -13.85
C ARG A 601 11.97 29.65 -12.55
N VAL A 602 11.08 30.37 -11.86
CA VAL A 602 11.41 31.02 -10.59
C VAL A 602 10.92 30.14 -9.46
N VAL A 603 11.82 29.74 -8.57
CA VAL A 603 11.53 28.80 -7.48
C VAL A 603 11.95 29.44 -6.17
N PHE A 604 11.09 29.35 -5.17
CA PHE A 604 11.43 29.57 -3.78
C PHE A 604 11.73 28.23 -3.12
N GLU A 605 12.88 28.12 -2.46
CA GLU A 605 13.20 26.97 -1.61
C GLU A 605 13.27 27.48 -0.16
N PRO A 606 12.44 26.96 0.76
CA PRO A 606 12.56 27.25 2.19
C PRO A 606 13.97 26.94 2.73
N THR A 607 14.31 27.50 3.88
CA THR A 607 15.49 27.02 4.62
C THR A 607 15.18 25.60 5.06
N ALA A 608 16.11 24.65 4.85
CA ALA A 608 15.89 23.27 5.27
C ALA A 608 15.63 23.20 6.78
N ASN A 609 14.65 22.37 7.18
CA ASN A 609 14.28 22.14 8.58
C ASN A 609 13.92 23.44 9.32
N SER A 610 13.10 24.30 8.69
CA SER A 610 12.65 25.57 9.25
C SER A 610 11.28 25.99 8.70
N ASP A 611 10.35 26.24 9.61
CA ASP A 611 9.01 26.76 9.38
C ASP A 611 8.96 28.31 9.33
N ALA A 612 10.12 28.96 9.44
CA ALA A 612 10.18 30.41 9.51
C ALA A 612 9.76 31.07 8.17
N ASP A 613 8.66 31.84 8.21
CA ASP A 613 8.12 32.57 7.06
C ASP A 613 9.16 33.33 6.24
N GLY A 614 9.02 33.25 4.92
CA GLY A 614 9.80 34.02 3.96
C GLY A 614 9.08 35.31 3.55
N GLN A 615 9.82 36.35 3.17
CA GLN A 615 9.23 37.49 2.45
C GLN A 615 10.24 38.10 1.49
N PHE A 616 9.81 38.37 0.25
CA PHE A 616 10.62 39.09 -0.72
C PHE A 616 9.85 40.28 -1.27
N LYS A 617 10.59 41.29 -1.74
CA LYS A 617 9.99 42.48 -2.35
C LYS A 617 10.39 42.63 -3.80
N PHE A 618 9.49 43.20 -4.58
CA PHE A 618 9.67 43.36 -6.01
C PHE A 618 9.05 44.64 -6.55
N GLN A 619 9.48 45.04 -7.75
CA GLN A 619 8.83 46.05 -8.58
C GLN A 619 8.43 45.41 -9.92
N VAL A 620 7.30 45.83 -10.49
CA VAL A 620 6.90 45.44 -11.85
C VAL A 620 7.36 46.48 -12.87
N GLY A 621 7.87 46.04 -14.00
CA GLY A 621 8.45 46.89 -15.04
C GLY A 621 7.88 46.65 -16.44
N ASP A 622 7.99 47.65 -17.31
CA ASP A 622 7.49 47.63 -18.70
C ASP A 622 8.50 47.03 -19.72
N GLY A 623 9.66 46.56 -19.25
CA GLY A 623 10.75 46.06 -20.10
C GLY A 623 11.58 47.18 -20.77
N LYS A 624 11.29 48.45 -20.46
CA LYS A 624 12.03 49.64 -20.94
C LYS A 624 12.70 50.39 -19.79
N GLY A 625 12.76 49.78 -18.61
CA GLY A 625 13.36 50.34 -17.41
C GLY A 625 12.45 51.28 -16.61
N HIS A 626 11.14 51.33 -16.90
CA HIS A 626 10.17 52.00 -16.04
C HIS A 626 9.58 50.98 -15.05
N PHE A 627 9.79 51.20 -13.76
CA PHE A 627 9.35 50.33 -12.67
C PHE A 627 8.29 51.01 -11.79
N SER A 628 7.40 50.20 -11.22
CA SER A 628 6.40 50.59 -10.23
C SER A 628 7.00 50.97 -8.86
N SER A 629 6.13 51.29 -7.90
CA SER A 629 6.47 51.16 -6.48
C SER A 629 6.75 49.71 -6.09
N GLU A 630 7.35 49.51 -4.93
CA GLU A 630 7.67 48.19 -4.38
C GLU A 630 6.41 47.51 -3.82
N TYR A 631 6.34 46.19 -3.99
CA TYR A 631 5.31 45.27 -3.49
C TYR A 631 5.98 44.10 -2.77
N THR A 632 5.22 43.41 -1.92
CA THR A 632 5.72 42.31 -1.09
C THR A 632 4.96 41.03 -1.38
N THR A 633 5.71 39.94 -1.56
CA THR A 633 5.16 38.59 -1.46
C THR A 633 5.61 38.01 -0.14
N THR A 634 4.65 37.72 0.74
CA THR A 634 4.88 36.93 1.96
C THR A 634 4.71 35.46 1.63
N ILE A 635 5.58 34.62 2.16
CA ILE A 635 5.54 33.16 2.01
C ILE A 635 5.35 32.59 3.41
N ASP A 636 4.11 32.18 3.67
CA ASP A 636 3.69 31.45 4.87
C ASP A 636 4.18 30.01 4.74
N VAL A 637 5.17 29.64 5.56
CA VAL A 637 5.77 28.31 5.53
C VAL A 637 5.09 27.48 6.62
N LYS A 638 4.38 26.43 6.21
CA LYS A 638 3.71 25.50 7.11
C LYS A 638 4.72 24.54 7.71
N ALA A 639 4.64 24.42 9.03
CA ALA A 639 5.51 23.57 9.83
C ALA A 639 5.22 22.09 9.59
N VAL A 640 6.25 21.30 9.43
CA VAL A 640 6.25 19.86 9.19
C VAL A 640 7.34 19.24 10.06
N ALA A 641 6.94 18.36 10.97
CA ALA A 641 7.89 17.78 11.91
C ALA A 641 9.06 17.07 11.20
N ASP A 642 10.27 17.45 11.57
CA ASP A 642 11.54 16.93 11.08
C ASP A 642 11.87 15.58 11.73
N THR A 643 12.47 14.68 10.95
CA THR A 643 12.87 13.37 11.50
C THR A 643 14.06 13.54 12.47
N PRO A 644 13.92 13.21 13.77
CA PRO A 644 15.01 13.38 14.72
C PRO A 644 16.09 12.32 14.51
N THR A 645 17.29 12.58 15.00
CA THR A 645 18.37 11.58 15.07
C THR A 645 18.31 10.81 16.37
N VAL A 646 18.64 9.51 16.36
CA VAL A 646 18.58 8.66 17.55
C VAL A 646 19.66 7.57 17.56
N SER A 647 20.18 7.21 18.73
CA SER A 647 21.07 6.07 18.94
C SER A 647 20.85 5.41 20.30
N ILE A 648 21.14 4.12 20.38
CA ILE A 648 21.18 3.32 21.62
C ILE A 648 22.37 2.37 21.58
N ASP A 649 22.99 2.16 22.73
CA ASP A 649 24.11 1.25 22.94
C ASP A 649 23.98 0.55 24.31
N ILE A 650 23.97 -0.78 24.33
CA ILE A 650 23.83 -1.61 25.52
C ILE A 650 25.15 -2.31 25.78
N THR A 651 25.72 -2.11 26.96
CA THR A 651 26.95 -2.78 27.38
C THR A 651 26.73 -3.51 28.70
N LYS A 652 27.08 -4.79 28.78
CA LYS A 652 27.11 -5.52 30.07
C LYS A 652 28.20 -4.94 30.95
N VAL A 653 27.87 -4.54 32.18
CA VAL A 653 28.83 -3.90 33.10
C VAL A 653 29.30 -4.86 34.18
N SER A 654 28.43 -5.77 34.64
CA SER A 654 28.79 -6.82 35.62
C SER A 654 27.69 -7.86 35.86
N GLU A 655 28.07 -9.04 36.35
CA GLU A 655 27.19 -9.93 37.12
C GLU A 655 27.39 -9.66 38.61
N THR A 656 26.31 -9.40 39.35
CA THR A 656 26.44 -9.27 40.80
C THR A 656 26.36 -10.63 41.49
N THR A 657 27.51 -11.16 41.90
CA THR A 657 27.60 -11.53 43.32
C THR A 657 28.00 -10.27 44.08
N ASN A 658 27.00 -9.43 44.39
CA ASN A 658 27.12 -8.23 45.23
C ASN A 658 28.31 -7.29 44.91
N SER A 659 28.13 -6.39 43.96
CA SER A 659 28.69 -5.04 44.03
C SER A 659 27.82 -4.10 43.22
N SER A 660 27.03 -3.28 43.90
CA SER A 660 26.56 -2.02 43.33
C SER A 660 27.80 -1.22 42.93
N SER A 661 27.86 -0.80 41.67
CA SER A 661 28.82 0.20 41.21
C SER A 661 28.38 1.57 41.70
N GLU A 662 28.41 1.78 43.01
CA GLU A 662 28.39 3.11 43.60
C GLU A 662 29.84 3.63 43.66
N SER A 663 30.00 4.95 43.79
CA SER A 663 31.32 5.58 43.87
C SER A 663 32.11 5.02 45.07
N THR A 664 32.95 4.02 44.81
CA THR A 664 33.72 3.35 45.85
C THR A 664 34.80 4.26 46.41
N THR A 665 34.63 4.72 47.65
CA THR A 665 35.72 5.40 48.36
C THR A 665 36.61 4.34 48.99
N LYS A 666 37.80 4.14 48.41
CA LYS A 666 38.80 3.19 48.92
C LYS A 666 39.73 3.87 49.91
N ILE A 667 39.71 3.39 51.16
CA ILE A 667 40.57 3.88 52.23
C ILE A 667 41.81 2.99 52.34
N GLY A 668 42.96 3.58 52.04
CA GLY A 668 44.28 2.95 52.10
C GLY A 668 44.82 2.80 53.52
N THR A 669 45.97 2.13 53.64
CA THR A 669 46.56 1.76 54.94
C THR A 669 47.01 2.94 55.81
N THR A 670 47.17 4.14 55.22
CA THR A 670 47.67 5.35 55.89
C THR A 670 46.62 6.44 56.11
N ASP A 671 45.40 6.26 55.61
CA ASP A 671 44.40 7.33 55.58
C ASP A 671 43.72 7.53 56.96
N SER A 672 43.22 8.76 57.19
CA SER A 672 42.47 9.11 58.40
C SER A 672 41.02 8.69 58.25
N ILE A 673 40.42 8.10 59.30
CA ILE A 673 39.07 7.54 59.28
C ILE A 673 38.26 8.22 60.37
N ASN A 674 37.46 9.23 60.00
CA ASN A 674 36.45 9.87 60.84
C ASN A 674 35.44 10.60 59.95
N ASN A 675 34.13 10.31 60.09
CA ASN A 675 33.02 10.93 59.34
C ASN A 675 33.22 10.92 57.83
N ILE A 676 33.25 9.73 57.26
CA ILE A 676 33.64 9.50 55.86
C ILE A 676 32.46 9.39 54.90
N GLY A 677 31.23 9.19 55.39
CA GLY A 677 30.05 9.18 54.53
C GLY A 677 29.34 10.53 54.44
N THR A 678 28.37 10.56 53.53
CA THR A 678 27.54 11.65 53.07
C THR A 678 26.07 11.24 53.20
N SER A 679 25.13 12.19 53.08
CA SER A 679 23.70 11.87 53.21
C SER A 679 23.10 11.23 51.93
N GLY A 680 23.89 10.47 51.17
CA GLY A 680 23.47 9.72 49.99
C GLY A 680 24.08 8.32 50.03
N ASN A 681 23.75 7.44 49.08
CA ASN A 681 24.24 6.07 49.11
C ASN A 681 25.77 6.02 48.92
N ASP A 682 26.47 5.59 49.96
CA ASP A 682 27.92 5.51 49.99
C ASP A 682 28.40 4.07 50.02
N THR A 683 29.29 3.71 49.08
CA THR A 683 30.05 2.46 49.16
C THR A 683 31.49 2.73 49.58
N ILE A 684 31.89 2.22 50.74
CA ILE A 684 33.21 2.46 51.35
C ILE A 684 33.95 1.14 51.57
N GLU A 685 35.15 1.05 51.02
CA GLU A 685 36.04 -0.11 51.17
C GLU A 685 37.26 0.27 52.02
N VAL A 686 37.39 -0.33 53.19
CA VAL A 686 38.49 -0.08 54.14
C VAL A 686 39.50 -1.21 54.11
N ASN A 687 40.68 -0.92 53.57
CA ASN A 687 41.79 -1.87 53.42
C ASN A 687 42.85 -1.73 54.55
N LYS A 688 42.47 -1.13 55.68
CA LYS A 688 43.30 -0.81 56.84
C LYS A 688 42.80 -1.52 58.10
N GLU A 689 43.70 -1.97 58.97
CA GLU A 689 43.34 -2.47 60.30
C GLU A 689 42.82 -1.31 61.15
N LEU A 690 41.61 -1.44 61.69
CA LEU A 690 40.96 -0.42 62.50
C LEU A 690 41.19 -0.69 63.99
N VAL A 691 41.70 0.30 64.72
CA VAL A 691 42.11 0.14 66.12
C VAL A 691 41.76 1.36 66.98
N MET A 692 41.47 1.16 68.27
CA MET A 692 41.42 2.21 69.30
C MET A 692 40.66 3.50 68.91
N ASN A 693 39.33 3.49 69.02
CA ASN A 693 38.43 4.64 68.84
C ASN A 693 38.34 5.21 67.41
N ASP A 694 38.75 4.46 66.39
CA ASP A 694 38.36 4.78 65.01
C ASP A 694 36.82 4.80 64.92
N LYS A 695 36.26 5.91 64.39
CA LYS A 695 34.82 6.09 64.20
C LYS A 695 34.48 6.15 62.70
N ILE A 696 33.62 5.25 62.26
CA ILE A 696 32.96 5.32 60.95
C ILE A 696 31.54 5.82 61.18
N ASP A 697 31.14 6.80 60.38
CA ASP A 697 29.84 7.47 60.45
C ASP A 697 29.46 7.79 59.01
N LEU A 698 28.46 7.08 58.48
CA LEU A 698 28.10 7.10 57.05
C LEU A 698 26.98 8.06 56.70
N LYS A 699 26.10 8.38 57.66
CA LYS A 699 24.93 9.28 57.51
C LYS A 699 23.77 8.57 56.82
N ASP A 700 22.74 9.34 56.45
CA ASP A 700 21.53 8.77 55.84
C ASP A 700 21.81 8.37 54.39
N GLY A 701 21.38 7.20 53.94
CA GLY A 701 21.69 6.63 52.63
C GLY A 701 21.56 5.11 52.68
N ASN A 702 21.43 4.43 51.54
CA ASN A 702 21.59 2.98 51.49
C ASN A 702 23.07 2.66 51.32
N ASP A 703 23.80 2.51 52.42
CA ASP A 703 25.25 2.48 52.41
C ASP A 703 25.82 1.06 52.38
N THR A 704 27.01 0.90 51.80
CA THR A 704 27.78 -0.35 51.84
C THR A 704 29.17 -0.15 52.44
N LEU A 705 29.43 -0.72 53.61
CA LEU A 705 30.74 -0.71 54.27
C LEU A 705 31.44 -2.07 54.17
N ILE A 706 32.61 -2.12 53.54
CA ILE A 706 33.44 -3.32 53.42
C ILE A 706 34.74 -3.14 54.22
N LEU A 707 34.96 -3.98 55.24
CA LEU A 707 36.13 -3.97 56.10
C LEU A 707 37.03 -5.18 55.80
N ASN A 708 38.10 -4.97 55.03
CA ASN A 708 38.96 -6.04 54.55
C ASN A 708 40.04 -6.50 55.54
N LYS A 709 40.27 -5.76 56.62
CA LYS A 709 41.28 -6.05 57.65
C LYS A 709 40.62 -6.13 59.04
N ASN A 710 41.42 -6.54 60.03
CA ASN A 710 40.95 -6.74 61.39
C ASN A 710 40.37 -5.44 61.98
N ILE A 711 39.40 -5.58 62.87
CA ILE A 711 38.85 -4.47 63.66
C ILE A 711 39.08 -4.71 65.14
N ASN A 712 39.36 -3.64 65.91
CA ASN A 712 39.65 -3.73 67.34
C ASN A 712 39.28 -2.44 68.08
N GLN A 713 38.19 -2.45 68.84
CA GLN A 713 37.67 -1.28 69.57
C GLN A 713 37.22 -0.12 68.68
N VAL A 714 36.38 -0.43 67.68
CA VAL A 714 35.85 0.55 66.71
C VAL A 714 34.39 0.91 66.97
N THR A 715 33.97 2.09 66.53
CA THR A 715 32.55 2.48 66.49
C THR A 715 32.12 2.70 65.03
N ILE A 716 31.04 2.04 64.61
CA ILE A 716 30.47 2.13 63.27
C ILE A 716 29.01 2.57 63.40
N ASP A 717 28.63 3.59 62.66
CA ASP A 717 27.30 4.18 62.60
C ASP A 717 26.96 4.32 61.11
N LEU A 718 25.96 3.58 60.62
CA LEU A 718 25.55 3.68 59.22
C LEU A 718 24.56 4.83 59.06
N GLY A 719 23.30 4.70 59.46
CA GLY A 719 22.40 5.86 59.55
C GLY A 719 20.96 5.47 59.29
N ASN A 720 20.24 6.22 58.46
CA ASN A 720 18.93 5.79 57.97
C ASN A 720 19.07 5.32 56.51
N GLY A 721 18.52 4.16 56.18
CA GLY A 721 18.54 3.53 54.86
C GLY A 721 18.73 2.02 54.99
N ASN A 722 18.63 1.30 53.88
CA ASN A 722 18.88 -0.15 53.87
C ASN A 722 20.38 -0.39 53.69
N ASP A 723 21.07 -0.60 54.81
CA ASP A 723 22.52 -0.58 54.88
C ASP A 723 23.14 -1.98 54.83
N LYS A 724 24.40 -2.04 54.39
CA LYS A 724 25.17 -3.27 54.27
C LYS A 724 26.57 -3.16 54.87
N VAL A 725 26.89 -4.06 55.79
CA VAL A 725 28.24 -4.17 56.37
C VAL A 725 28.85 -5.53 56.07
N VAL A 726 30.06 -5.57 55.50
CA VAL A 726 30.83 -6.80 55.27
C VAL A 726 32.17 -6.72 56.00
N ILE A 727 32.39 -7.60 56.96
CA ILE A 727 33.62 -7.68 57.75
C ILE A 727 34.39 -8.94 57.36
N ASN A 728 35.43 -8.77 56.55
CA ASN A 728 36.30 -9.86 56.10
C ASN A 728 37.46 -10.14 57.07
N GLY A 729 37.87 -9.14 57.86
CA GLY A 729 38.92 -9.29 58.87
C GLY A 729 38.46 -9.88 60.20
N GLN A 730 39.41 -10.24 61.07
CA GLN A 730 39.14 -10.74 62.41
C GLN A 730 38.53 -9.66 63.30
N VAL A 731 37.48 -10.00 64.05
CA VAL A 731 36.77 -9.08 64.94
C VAL A 731 37.32 -9.22 66.37
N ASN A 732 38.16 -8.25 66.77
CA ASN A 732 38.85 -8.21 68.06
C ASN A 732 38.27 -7.10 68.96
N GLY A 733 38.60 -7.14 70.26
CA GLY A 733 38.27 -6.05 71.20
C GLY A 733 36.78 -5.79 71.38
N THR A 734 36.43 -4.61 71.91
CA THR A 734 35.03 -4.22 72.12
C THR A 734 34.55 -3.24 71.06
N ASN A 735 33.84 -3.73 70.04
CA ASN A 735 33.32 -2.90 68.94
C ASN A 735 31.85 -2.56 69.17
N ASN A 736 31.40 -1.41 68.67
CA ASN A 736 30.00 -0.99 68.67
C ASN A 736 29.58 -0.68 67.23
N ILE A 737 28.58 -1.40 66.71
CA ILE A 737 28.09 -1.27 65.34
C ILE A 737 26.60 -0.97 65.42
N ASN A 738 26.18 0.19 64.92
CA ASN A 738 24.77 0.58 64.81
C ASN A 738 24.41 0.63 63.33
N LEU A 739 23.43 -0.18 62.91
CA LEU A 739 22.98 -0.21 61.51
C LEU A 739 22.00 0.95 61.27
N GLY A 740 20.98 1.08 62.11
CA GLY A 740 20.21 2.32 62.24
C GLY A 740 18.73 2.14 61.91
N SER A 741 18.20 2.70 60.84
CA SER A 741 16.79 2.48 60.44
C SER A 741 16.71 2.06 58.98
N GLY A 742 16.05 0.95 58.69
CA GLY A 742 16.00 0.33 57.37
C GLY A 742 16.09 -1.20 57.49
N ASP A 743 15.97 -1.91 56.38
CA ASP A 743 16.17 -3.36 56.35
C ASP A 743 17.66 -3.66 56.13
N ASP A 744 18.42 -3.83 57.21
CA ASP A 744 19.89 -3.84 57.17
C ASP A 744 20.52 -5.23 57.12
N VAL A 745 21.72 -5.33 56.54
CA VAL A 745 22.48 -6.58 56.43
C VAL A 745 23.90 -6.42 56.94
N ILE A 746 24.27 -7.20 57.95
CA ILE A 746 25.67 -7.32 58.41
C ILE A 746 26.20 -8.73 58.21
N LYS A 747 27.39 -8.85 57.62
CA LYS A 747 28.07 -10.11 57.37
C LYS A 747 29.45 -10.13 58.04
N ILE A 748 29.66 -11.09 58.92
CA ILE A 748 30.96 -11.34 59.57
C ILE A 748 31.54 -12.63 58.97
N ASN A 749 32.58 -12.45 58.15
CA ASN A 749 33.20 -13.54 57.40
C ASN A 749 34.37 -14.23 58.14
N ASN A 750 34.69 -13.79 59.36
CA ASN A 750 35.87 -14.25 60.11
C ASN A 750 35.57 -14.49 61.59
N VAL A 751 36.56 -14.99 62.33
CA VAL A 751 36.41 -15.34 63.75
C VAL A 751 36.25 -14.10 64.63
N VAL A 752 35.41 -14.23 65.67
CA VAL A 752 35.21 -13.21 66.69
C VAL A 752 35.95 -13.60 67.97
N THR A 753 36.93 -12.79 68.37
CA THR A 753 37.77 -13.04 69.57
C THR A 753 37.53 -12.03 70.70
N GLY A 754 36.85 -10.92 70.40
CA GLY A 754 36.47 -9.87 71.36
C GLY A 754 34.96 -9.80 71.65
N ASN A 755 34.50 -8.76 72.35
CA ASN A 755 33.07 -8.56 72.66
C ASN A 755 32.46 -7.47 71.74
N THR A 756 31.73 -7.82 70.70
CA THR A 756 31.16 -6.85 69.75
C THR A 756 29.67 -6.64 70.01
N HIS A 757 29.22 -5.38 70.06
CA HIS A 757 27.81 -5.02 70.14
C HIS A 757 27.31 -4.63 68.74
N ILE A 758 26.21 -5.23 68.30
CA ILE A 758 25.53 -4.96 67.04
C ILE A 758 24.10 -4.57 67.35
N ASN A 759 23.70 -3.37 66.94
CA ASN A 759 22.34 -2.90 67.05
C ASN A 759 21.77 -2.78 65.63
N GLY A 760 20.74 -3.57 65.31
CA GLY A 760 20.04 -3.50 64.02
C GLY A 760 19.30 -2.18 63.94
N GLY A 761 18.24 -2.05 64.73
CA GLY A 761 17.52 -0.79 64.90
C GLY A 761 16.08 -0.91 64.44
N ASP A 762 15.56 0.07 63.71
CA ASP A 762 14.18 0.03 63.21
C ASP A 762 14.15 -0.55 61.79
N GLY A 763 13.62 -1.77 61.61
CA GLY A 763 13.46 -2.39 60.29
C GLY A 763 13.55 -3.91 60.36
N LYS A 764 13.88 -4.59 59.26
CA LYS A 764 14.15 -6.04 59.23
C LYS A 764 15.62 -6.33 59.00
N ASP A 765 16.32 -6.59 60.09
CA ASP A 765 17.76 -6.70 60.09
C ASP A 765 18.25 -8.15 60.08
N THR A 766 19.32 -8.38 59.32
CA THR A 766 19.91 -9.72 59.15
C THR A 766 21.41 -9.74 59.46
N LEU A 767 21.81 -10.63 60.36
CA LEU A 767 23.22 -10.93 60.66
C LEU A 767 23.64 -12.27 60.05
N PHE A 768 24.62 -12.24 59.16
CA PHE A 768 25.27 -13.42 58.59
C PHE A 768 26.59 -13.73 59.30
N LEU A 769 26.77 -14.98 59.74
CA LEU A 769 27.97 -15.50 60.37
C LEU A 769 28.59 -16.60 59.49
N SER A 770 29.91 -16.55 59.28
CA SER A 770 30.61 -17.52 58.41
C SER A 770 30.67 -18.95 58.95
N GLY A 771 30.59 -19.15 60.26
CA GLY A 771 30.63 -20.48 60.87
C GLY A 771 29.27 -21.19 60.79
N ASN A 772 29.28 -22.51 60.90
CA ASN A 772 28.04 -23.28 61.02
C ASN A 772 27.38 -23.00 62.36
N LYS A 773 26.07 -23.27 62.52
CA LYS A 773 25.38 -23.03 63.80
C LYS A 773 26.00 -23.79 64.97
N SER A 774 26.61 -24.96 64.70
CA SER A 774 27.35 -25.73 65.70
C SER A 774 28.63 -25.06 66.22
N ASP A 775 29.18 -24.09 65.49
CA ASP A 775 30.41 -23.38 65.86
C ASP A 775 30.19 -22.26 66.89
N TYR A 776 28.93 -22.03 67.27
CA TYR A 776 28.55 -20.96 68.19
C TYR A 776 27.83 -21.48 69.45
N ASN A 777 27.95 -20.74 70.56
CA ASN A 777 27.13 -20.89 71.76
C ASN A 777 26.14 -19.72 71.81
N PHE A 778 24.85 -20.04 71.90
CA PHE A 778 23.79 -19.03 71.85
C PHE A 778 23.19 -18.80 73.24
N ASN A 779 23.01 -17.54 73.61
CA ASN A 779 22.34 -17.13 74.84
C ASN A 779 21.50 -15.87 74.56
N GLY A 780 20.24 -16.06 74.14
CA GLY A 780 19.32 -14.99 73.77
C GLY A 780 17.84 -15.38 73.95
N GLN A 781 16.96 -14.38 73.96
CA GLN A 781 15.50 -14.56 74.02
C GLN A 781 14.85 -13.83 72.83
N THR A 782 13.89 -14.47 72.17
CA THR A 782 13.01 -13.78 71.20
C THR A 782 11.93 -13.05 71.99
N ASN A 783 11.77 -11.75 71.75
CA ASN A 783 10.69 -10.98 72.38
C ASN A 783 9.37 -11.16 71.60
N ASN A 784 8.26 -10.67 72.15
CA ASN A 784 6.92 -10.89 71.57
C ASN A 784 6.70 -10.21 70.20
N ASN A 785 7.64 -9.40 69.73
CA ASN A 785 7.55 -8.69 68.44
C ASN A 785 8.39 -9.36 67.34
N GLY A 786 8.98 -10.53 67.61
CA GLY A 786 9.79 -11.26 66.62
C GLY A 786 11.25 -10.78 66.52
N MET A 787 11.63 -9.74 67.29
CA MET A 787 13.02 -9.31 67.45
C MET A 787 13.78 -10.28 68.37
N ILE A 788 15.03 -10.52 68.05
CA ILE A 788 15.96 -11.36 68.79
C ILE A 788 16.95 -10.44 69.50
N GLU A 789 17.09 -10.64 70.82
CA GLU A 789 18.11 -9.97 71.63
C GLU A 789 18.90 -11.03 72.39
N GLY A 790 20.22 -10.86 72.46
CA GLY A 790 21.05 -11.83 73.16
C GLY A 790 22.52 -11.73 72.83
N SER A 791 23.19 -12.86 73.01
CA SER A 791 24.61 -13.01 72.79
C SER A 791 24.94 -14.32 72.09
N ILE A 792 25.87 -14.27 71.15
CA ILE A 792 26.43 -15.41 70.42
C ILE A 792 27.93 -15.45 70.71
N THR A 793 28.41 -16.51 71.34
CA THR A 793 29.85 -16.73 71.55
C THR A 793 30.41 -17.65 70.46
N ASP A 794 31.40 -17.16 69.73
CA ASP A 794 32.17 -17.94 68.76
C ASP A 794 33.07 -18.93 69.50
N LYS A 795 32.92 -20.24 69.26
CA LYS A 795 33.72 -21.27 69.93
C LYS A 795 35.17 -21.30 69.46
N LYS A 796 35.42 -20.88 68.21
CA LYS A 796 36.75 -20.89 67.58
C LYS A 796 37.55 -19.67 68.02
N GLY A 797 36.93 -18.50 68.08
CA GLY A 797 37.58 -17.26 68.51
C GLY A 797 37.47 -16.97 70.01
N GLY A 798 36.47 -17.52 70.71
CA GLY A 798 36.20 -17.29 72.14
C GLY A 798 35.55 -15.94 72.45
N GLY A 799 35.33 -15.09 71.45
CA GLY A 799 34.65 -13.80 71.58
C GLY A 799 33.13 -13.92 71.53
N THR A 800 32.45 -12.83 71.89
CA THR A 800 30.99 -12.76 71.98
C THR A 800 30.46 -11.62 71.13
N ILE A 801 29.44 -11.89 70.33
CA ILE A 801 28.61 -10.88 69.65
C ILE A 801 27.37 -10.68 70.52
N GLN A 802 27.22 -9.51 71.13
CA GLN A 802 25.96 -9.07 71.71
C GLN A 802 25.17 -8.37 70.60
N TYR A 803 23.92 -8.75 70.43
CA TYR A 803 23.07 -8.17 69.40
C TYR A 803 21.72 -7.80 69.98
N ASN A 804 21.16 -6.69 69.50
CA ASN A 804 19.84 -6.21 69.86
C ASN A 804 19.11 -5.69 68.61
N GLN A 805 17.78 -5.75 68.64
CA GLN A 805 16.92 -5.31 67.53
C GLN A 805 17.31 -5.98 66.21
N MET A 806 17.43 -7.31 66.20
CA MET A 806 17.72 -8.11 64.99
C MET A 806 16.58 -9.09 64.72
N GLU A 807 16.14 -9.25 63.48
CA GLU A 807 15.05 -10.16 63.09
C GLU A 807 15.56 -11.54 62.71
N THR A 808 16.73 -11.60 62.06
CA THR A 808 17.26 -12.83 61.48
C THR A 808 18.77 -12.97 61.71
N ILE A 809 19.20 -14.18 62.10
CA ILE A 809 20.61 -14.55 62.15
C ILE A 809 20.82 -15.80 61.29
N VAL A 810 21.71 -15.71 60.30
CA VAL A 810 22.01 -16.77 59.33
C VAL A 810 23.44 -17.30 59.56
N PHE A 811 23.60 -18.61 59.54
CA PHE A 811 24.88 -19.30 59.74
C PHE A 811 25.44 -19.83 58.41
N GLY A 812 26.73 -20.17 58.38
CA GLY A 812 27.45 -20.65 57.19
C GLY A 812 26.94 -21.97 56.62
N ASP A 813 26.15 -22.73 57.38
CA ASP A 813 25.44 -23.94 56.93
C ASP A 813 24.06 -23.63 56.32
N GLY A 814 23.69 -22.35 56.18
CA GLY A 814 22.40 -21.89 55.69
C GLY A 814 21.27 -22.00 56.72
N SER A 815 21.53 -22.54 57.92
CA SER A 815 20.53 -22.52 58.99
C SER A 815 20.35 -21.10 59.55
N TYR A 816 19.20 -20.82 60.16
CA TYR A 816 18.93 -19.50 60.73
C TYR A 816 18.21 -19.55 62.08
N ILE A 817 18.14 -18.41 62.75
CA ILE A 817 17.33 -18.12 63.94
C ILE A 817 16.54 -16.84 63.63
N GLY A 818 15.25 -16.81 64.00
CA GLY A 818 14.39 -15.67 63.74
C GLY A 818 13.42 -15.88 62.59
N GLN A 819 13.12 -14.80 61.87
CA GLN A 819 12.27 -14.85 60.68
C GLN A 819 13.02 -15.46 59.48
N LYS A 820 12.29 -15.90 58.45
CA LYS A 820 12.91 -16.47 57.24
C LYS A 820 13.71 -15.37 56.53
N PRO A 821 14.98 -15.61 56.13
CA PRO A 821 15.77 -14.61 55.43
C PRO A 821 15.09 -14.16 54.13
N GLN A 822 15.05 -12.86 53.87
CA GLN A 822 14.68 -12.29 52.56
C GLN A 822 15.98 -12.16 51.75
N GLU A 823 16.17 -13.01 50.73
CA GLU A 823 17.26 -12.86 49.76
C GLU A 823 16.80 -11.92 48.63
N GLU A 824 17.57 -10.86 48.34
CA GLU A 824 17.49 -10.24 47.02
C GLU A 824 18.15 -11.18 46.02
N ALA A 825 17.39 -11.58 45.00
CA ALA A 825 17.90 -12.46 43.95
C ALA A 825 19.02 -11.75 43.16
N PRO A 826 20.07 -12.47 42.74
CA PRO A 826 21.14 -11.93 41.91
C PRO A 826 20.61 -11.30 40.60
N GLN A 827 21.23 -10.20 40.18
CA GLN A 827 20.87 -9.43 38.98
C GLN A 827 22.10 -9.17 38.09
N THR A 828 21.90 -9.15 36.77
CA THR A 828 22.89 -8.69 35.79
C THR A 828 22.67 -7.20 35.53
N ILE A 829 23.74 -6.41 35.49
CA ILE A 829 23.68 -4.95 35.26
C ILE A 829 24.19 -4.63 33.85
N PHE A 830 23.38 -3.86 33.11
CA PHE A 830 23.71 -3.32 31.80
C PHE A 830 23.72 -1.78 31.86
N LYS A 831 24.67 -1.19 31.14
CA LYS A 831 24.70 0.23 30.79
C LYS A 831 23.95 0.40 29.48
N VAL A 832 23.09 1.40 29.39
CA VAL A 832 22.31 1.71 28.19
C VAL A 832 22.58 3.18 27.86
N ASP A 833 23.55 3.42 26.98
CA ASP A 833 23.87 4.76 26.47
C ASP A 833 22.86 5.11 25.37
N ILE A 834 22.23 6.27 25.49
CA ILE A 834 21.25 6.76 24.52
C ILE A 834 21.60 8.16 24.06
N SER A 835 21.20 8.48 22.83
CA SER A 835 21.17 9.85 22.35
C SER A 835 19.97 10.09 21.45
N ALA A 836 19.36 11.25 21.53
CA ALA A 836 18.38 11.71 20.55
C ALA A 836 18.50 13.22 20.34
N ALA A 837 18.33 13.71 19.12
CA ALA A 837 18.39 15.14 18.82
C ALA A 837 17.43 15.54 17.70
N LEU A 838 16.77 16.68 17.88
CA LEU A 838 15.98 17.35 16.85
C LEU A 838 16.90 17.82 15.72
N THR A 839 16.38 17.79 14.51
CA THR A 839 17.03 18.27 13.30
C THR A 839 16.52 19.67 12.90
N ASP A 840 15.44 20.13 13.54
CA ASP A 840 14.88 21.47 13.48
C ASP A 840 15.91 22.59 13.80
N THR A 841 15.92 23.60 12.93
CA THR A 841 16.84 24.74 13.01
C THR A 841 16.27 25.98 13.68
N ASP A 842 14.95 26.17 13.75
CA ASP A 842 14.32 27.38 14.30
C ASP A 842 13.70 27.20 15.69
N GLY A 843 13.56 25.97 16.18
CA GLY A 843 13.07 25.67 17.53
C GLY A 843 11.56 25.46 17.63
N SER A 844 10.86 25.28 16.50
CA SER A 844 9.43 24.98 16.44
C SER A 844 9.06 23.65 17.12
N GLU A 845 10.00 22.72 17.24
CA GLU A 845 9.72 21.34 17.65
C GLU A 845 9.94 21.03 19.15
N THR A 846 9.35 19.91 19.59
CA THR A 846 9.62 19.24 20.87
C THR A 846 10.13 17.83 20.67
N LEU A 847 11.05 17.40 21.53
CA LEU A 847 11.58 16.04 21.57
C LEU A 847 10.91 15.22 22.68
N SER A 848 10.48 14.02 22.36
CA SER A 848 10.09 12.99 23.33
C SER A 848 10.80 11.67 23.03
N VAL A 849 11.19 10.95 24.08
CA VAL A 849 11.98 9.72 23.93
C VAL A 849 11.41 8.62 24.81
N VAL A 850 11.21 7.44 24.23
CA VAL A 850 10.77 6.24 24.94
C VAL A 850 11.66 5.05 24.63
N ILE A 851 11.81 4.16 25.61
CA ILE A 851 12.51 2.88 25.47
C ILE A 851 11.49 1.75 25.57
N LYS A 852 11.54 0.83 24.61
CA LYS A 852 10.71 -0.37 24.48
C LYS A 852 11.60 -1.62 24.55
N GLY A 853 10.98 -2.79 24.77
CA GLY A 853 11.71 -4.06 24.81
C GLY A 853 12.46 -4.34 26.11
N VAL A 854 12.24 -3.55 27.16
CA VAL A 854 12.84 -3.81 28.48
C VAL A 854 12.35 -5.16 29.02
N PRO A 855 13.26 -6.08 29.40
CA PRO A 855 12.93 -7.42 29.89
C PRO A 855 11.92 -7.48 31.04
N ALA A 856 11.09 -8.52 31.07
CA ALA A 856 10.13 -8.74 32.14
C ALA A 856 10.83 -8.87 33.50
N GLY A 857 10.45 -8.02 34.46
CA GLY A 857 11.06 -7.96 35.79
C GLY A 857 12.36 -7.15 35.87
N ALA A 858 12.86 -6.61 34.75
CA ALA A 858 13.97 -5.67 34.76
C ALA A 858 13.52 -4.25 35.14
N LYS A 859 14.47 -3.49 35.69
CA LYS A 859 14.29 -2.10 36.09
C LYS A 859 15.31 -1.22 35.39
N LEU A 860 14.88 -0.05 34.93
CA LEU A 860 15.73 0.94 34.27
C LEU A 860 15.88 2.14 35.20
N TYR A 861 17.07 2.69 35.29
CA TYR A 861 17.43 3.82 36.14
C TYR A 861 18.12 4.88 35.30
N ASP A 862 17.81 6.16 35.57
CA ASP A 862 18.54 7.28 34.97
C ASP A 862 19.95 7.42 35.55
N SER A 863 20.74 8.35 34.99
CA SER A 863 22.10 8.61 35.45
C SER A 863 22.19 9.17 36.89
N GLU A 864 21.08 9.64 37.45
CA GLU A 864 20.96 10.06 38.86
C GLU A 864 20.59 8.90 39.78
N GLY A 865 20.32 7.70 39.24
CA GLY A 865 19.95 6.50 39.98
C GLY A 865 18.45 6.40 40.31
N THR A 866 17.62 7.25 39.72
CA THR A 866 16.15 7.23 39.89
C THR A 866 15.54 6.19 38.96
N GLU A 867 14.64 5.34 39.47
CA GLU A 867 13.94 4.34 38.66
C GLU A 867 12.98 5.00 37.66
N ILE A 868 13.13 4.67 36.37
CA ILE A 868 12.27 5.13 35.29
C ILE A 868 10.99 4.29 35.28
N SER A 869 9.85 4.93 35.53
CA SER A 869 8.56 4.25 35.53
C SER A 869 8.12 3.87 34.12
N SER A 870 7.62 2.63 33.94
CA SER A 870 7.02 2.18 32.68
C SER A 870 5.50 2.39 32.67
N THR A 871 4.92 2.68 31.50
CA THR A 871 3.47 2.58 31.24
C THR A 871 3.25 1.66 30.04
N ASN A 872 2.48 0.59 30.17
CA ASN A 872 2.23 -0.40 29.10
C ASN A 872 3.50 -1.01 28.46
N GLY A 873 4.63 -1.08 29.18
CA GLY A 873 5.89 -1.59 28.66
C GLY A 873 6.78 -0.55 27.97
N GLU A 874 6.36 0.72 27.93
CA GLU A 874 7.15 1.84 27.43
C GLU A 874 7.75 2.63 28.60
N TYR A 875 9.07 2.84 28.57
CA TYR A 875 9.82 3.57 29.57
C TYR A 875 10.11 4.98 29.05
N LYS A 876 9.43 5.98 29.63
CA LYS A 876 9.57 7.37 29.19
C LYS A 876 10.85 7.97 29.74
N VAL A 877 11.78 8.34 28.85
CA VAL A 877 13.00 9.05 29.23
C VAL A 877 12.65 10.50 29.49
N LYS A 878 13.19 11.06 30.58
CA LYS A 878 12.94 12.45 30.94
C LYS A 878 13.71 13.37 29.99
N VAL A 879 12.98 14.05 29.10
CA VAL A 879 13.52 15.12 28.27
C VAL A 879 13.22 16.46 28.96
N PRO A 880 14.23 17.30 29.28
CA PRO A 880 13.98 18.63 29.83
C PRO A 880 13.12 19.48 28.89
N GLU A 881 12.31 20.36 29.46
CA GLU A 881 11.52 21.33 28.68
C GLU A 881 12.45 22.17 27.79
N ASP A 882 12.12 22.27 26.50
CA ASP A 882 12.90 22.94 25.44
C ASP A 882 14.28 22.33 25.10
N ALA A 883 14.59 21.11 25.56
CA ALA A 883 15.81 20.43 25.12
C ALA A 883 15.75 20.05 23.63
N LYS A 884 16.76 20.46 22.85
CA LYS A 884 16.93 20.09 21.44
C LYS A 884 17.59 18.72 21.27
N ASP A 885 18.36 18.28 22.26
CA ASP A 885 19.01 16.99 22.29
C ASP A 885 18.99 16.40 23.71
N ILE A 886 19.18 15.09 23.78
CA ILE A 886 19.51 14.37 24.99
C ILE A 886 20.65 13.41 24.70
N SER A 887 21.52 13.24 25.70
CA SER A 887 22.43 12.11 25.78
C SER A 887 22.47 11.68 27.24
N ASP A 888 22.20 10.41 27.49
CA ASP A 888 22.15 9.87 28.84
C ASP A 888 22.72 8.46 28.88
N SER A 889 23.16 8.06 30.07
CA SER A 889 23.78 6.76 30.34
C SER A 889 22.97 6.06 31.42
N LEU A 890 21.99 5.27 30.98
CA LEU A 890 21.03 4.62 31.86
C LEU A 890 21.61 3.32 32.41
N THR A 891 21.07 2.88 33.54
CA THR A 891 21.40 1.58 34.13
C THR A 891 20.19 0.65 34.07
N MET A 892 20.32 -0.50 33.44
CA MET A 892 19.30 -1.54 33.42
C MET A 892 19.73 -2.70 34.32
N LYS A 893 18.89 -3.06 35.28
CA LYS A 893 19.08 -4.22 36.16
C LYS A 893 18.12 -5.32 35.75
N VAL A 894 18.66 -6.47 35.33
CA VAL A 894 17.90 -7.60 34.81
C VAL A 894 17.98 -8.78 35.80
N PRO A 895 16.85 -9.39 36.21
CA PRO A 895 16.87 -10.59 37.05
C PRO A 895 17.65 -11.73 36.40
N GLU A 896 18.45 -12.48 37.17
CA GLU A 896 19.19 -13.64 36.63
C GLU A 896 18.26 -14.77 36.12
N SER A 897 17.01 -14.78 36.59
CA SER A 897 15.95 -15.66 36.09
C SER A 897 15.50 -15.34 34.66
N TYR A 898 15.82 -14.16 34.13
CA TYR A 898 15.51 -13.81 32.74
C TYR A 898 16.51 -14.52 31.81
N LYS A 899 15.99 -15.41 30.95
CA LYS A 899 16.78 -16.28 30.06
C LYS A 899 16.61 -15.96 28.58
N ASP A 900 15.73 -15.03 28.24
CA ASP A 900 15.46 -14.66 26.86
C ASP A 900 16.44 -13.58 26.37
N GLU A 901 16.42 -13.32 25.06
CA GLU A 901 17.16 -12.25 24.39
C GLU A 901 16.75 -10.88 24.94
N ILE A 902 17.72 -9.98 25.10
CA ILE A 902 17.48 -8.57 25.41
C ILE A 902 17.56 -7.80 24.09
N ASN A 903 16.46 -7.16 23.69
CA ASN A 903 16.41 -6.29 22.52
C ASN A 903 15.70 -5.00 22.90
N LEU A 904 16.46 -3.92 23.10
CA LEU A 904 15.92 -2.61 23.42
C LEU A 904 15.75 -1.79 22.15
N GLN A 905 14.61 -1.12 22.07
CA GLN A 905 14.34 -0.12 21.05
C GLN A 905 14.23 1.24 21.73
N ILE A 906 14.99 2.22 21.25
CA ILE A 906 14.75 3.64 21.53
C ILE A 906 13.92 4.22 20.39
N GLU A 907 12.88 4.96 20.75
CA GLU A 907 12.04 5.72 19.84
C GLU A 907 12.13 7.19 20.23
N ALA A 908 12.64 8.02 19.31
CA ALA A 908 12.65 9.47 19.43
C ALA A 908 11.54 10.04 18.54
N LYS A 909 10.69 10.89 19.11
CA LYS A 909 9.59 11.55 18.42
C LYS A 909 9.77 13.06 18.49
N ALA A 910 9.93 13.69 17.33
CA ALA A 910 9.84 15.12 17.14
C ALA A 910 8.37 15.51 16.92
N THR A 911 7.92 16.62 17.49
CA THR A 911 6.52 17.06 17.40
C THR A 911 6.44 18.57 17.32
N GLU A 912 5.68 19.04 16.34
CA GLU A 912 5.48 20.46 16.10
C GLU A 912 4.67 21.15 17.21
N LYS A 913 5.14 22.32 17.67
CA LYS A 913 4.46 23.10 18.73
C LYS A 913 3.32 23.96 18.19
N ASN A 914 3.45 24.46 16.95
CA ASN A 914 2.64 25.57 16.45
C ASN A 914 1.44 25.16 15.57
N ASP A 915 1.48 23.97 14.94
CA ASP A 915 0.43 23.47 14.03
C ASP A 915 0.23 21.95 14.16
N ASN A 916 -0.10 21.50 15.37
CA ASN A 916 -0.41 20.09 15.63
C ASN A 916 -1.77 19.91 16.33
N GLU A 917 -2.78 20.68 15.92
CA GLU A 917 -4.13 20.62 16.51
C GLU A 917 -4.77 19.22 16.36
N ASP A 918 -4.38 18.46 15.33
CA ASP A 918 -4.90 17.13 15.01
C ASP A 918 -4.00 15.96 15.49
N GLU A 919 -2.92 16.23 16.25
CA GLU A 919 -1.96 15.24 16.77
C GLU A 919 -1.22 14.39 15.70
N THR A 920 -1.19 14.84 14.44
CA THR A 920 -0.59 14.11 13.31
C THR A 920 0.73 14.69 12.80
N ASN A 921 1.10 15.91 13.22
CA ASN A 921 2.33 16.58 12.79
C ASN A 921 3.51 16.18 13.69
N PHE A 922 3.99 14.97 13.48
CA PHE A 922 5.12 14.40 14.20
C PHE A 922 5.95 13.50 13.30
N ALA A 923 7.24 13.40 13.60
CA ALA A 923 8.16 12.45 12.97
C ALA A 923 8.83 11.57 14.03
N ILE A 924 9.11 10.32 13.66
CA ILE A 924 9.68 9.32 14.56
C ILE A 924 10.94 8.74 13.93
N SER A 925 11.98 8.59 14.73
CA SER A 925 13.11 7.72 14.42
C SER A 925 13.29 6.67 15.51
N ASN A 926 13.79 5.50 15.10
CA ASN A 926 14.04 4.37 15.98
C ASN A 926 15.48 3.90 15.84
N ALA A 927 16.07 3.48 16.94
CA ALA A 927 17.30 2.69 16.95
C ALA A 927 17.10 1.50 17.88
N ASN A 928 17.74 0.39 17.58
CA ASN A 928 17.67 -0.81 18.41
C ASN A 928 19.08 -1.26 18.77
N ASP A 929 19.22 -1.90 19.93
CA ASP A 929 20.43 -2.63 20.28
C ASP A 929 20.05 -3.84 21.15
N GLY A 930 20.84 -4.90 21.09
CA GLY A 930 20.50 -6.18 21.70
C GLY A 930 21.69 -6.98 22.21
N ILE A 931 21.43 -7.81 23.22
CA ILE A 931 22.39 -8.72 23.85
C ILE A 931 21.76 -10.12 23.95
N PHE A 932 22.46 -11.13 23.45
CA PHE A 932 22.07 -12.54 23.56
C PHE A 932 22.60 -13.17 24.86
N LYS A 933 21.80 -14.02 25.49
CA LYS A 933 22.22 -14.93 26.57
C LYS A 933 22.06 -16.38 26.11
N PHE A 934 23.02 -17.25 26.47
CA PHE A 934 23.03 -18.68 26.13
C PHE A 934 21.83 -19.44 26.71
N ASP A 935 21.41 -20.47 26.00
CA ASP A 935 20.52 -21.50 26.52
C ASP A 935 21.20 -22.42 27.56
N GLU A 936 20.46 -23.37 28.15
CA GLU A 936 20.98 -24.29 29.17
C GLU A 936 22.08 -25.25 28.65
N GLU A 937 22.24 -25.35 27.33
CA GLU A 937 23.15 -26.27 26.62
C GLU A 937 24.41 -25.57 26.09
N GLY A 938 24.48 -24.23 26.19
CA GLY A 938 25.65 -23.44 25.82
C GLY A 938 25.77 -23.14 24.33
N GLN A 939 24.69 -23.32 23.54
CA GLN A 939 24.66 -23.08 22.10
C GLN A 939 23.95 -21.77 21.74
N ILE A 940 24.42 -21.08 20.69
CA ILE A 940 23.72 -19.94 20.08
C ILE A 940 23.61 -20.17 18.57
N ASN A 941 22.36 -20.17 18.06
CA ASN A 941 22.03 -20.15 16.63
C ASN A 941 21.36 -18.82 16.28
N LEU A 942 22.01 -17.98 15.47
CA LEU A 942 21.48 -16.66 15.06
C LEU A 942 20.74 -16.77 13.70
N ASN A 943 19.56 -16.14 13.59
CA ASN A 943 18.81 -15.97 12.34
C ASN A 943 18.88 -14.49 11.86
N PHE A 944 18.71 -14.26 10.55
CA PHE A 944 18.93 -12.99 9.81
C PHE A 944 18.22 -11.77 10.43
N ASP A 945 17.02 -11.95 11.00
CA ASP A 945 16.26 -10.83 11.59
C ASP A 945 16.96 -10.18 12.79
N ASN A 946 17.92 -10.89 13.41
CA ASN A 946 18.56 -10.51 14.66
C ASN A 946 20.01 -10.01 14.51
N ILE A 947 20.61 -10.09 13.32
CA ILE A 947 22.06 -9.83 13.12
C ILE A 947 22.35 -8.37 12.75
N SER A 948 21.39 -7.64 12.16
CA SER A 948 21.60 -6.30 11.61
C SER A 948 21.97 -5.22 12.64
N ASN A 949 21.69 -5.46 13.93
CA ASN A 949 21.94 -4.52 15.02
C ASN A 949 22.87 -5.10 16.12
N LEU A 950 23.54 -6.23 15.85
CA LEU A 950 24.35 -6.92 16.84
C LEU A 950 25.74 -6.29 16.97
N LYS A 951 26.15 -5.90 18.18
CA LYS A 951 27.49 -5.33 18.43
C LYS A 951 28.44 -6.25 19.19
N GLU A 952 27.95 -6.99 20.18
CA GLU A 952 28.79 -7.86 21.03
C GLU A 952 28.13 -9.20 21.38
N ILE A 953 28.91 -10.27 21.34
CA ILE A 953 28.56 -11.61 21.85
C ILE A 953 29.59 -11.96 22.93
N ASP A 954 29.16 -12.16 24.17
CA ASP A 954 30.05 -12.47 25.31
C ASP A 954 29.86 -13.91 25.80
N MET A 955 30.86 -14.76 25.53
CA MET A 955 30.95 -16.19 25.87
C MET A 955 31.78 -16.47 27.15
N THR A 956 32.30 -15.45 27.85
CA THR A 956 33.31 -15.59 28.95
C THR A 956 32.83 -16.20 30.29
N ASN A 957 31.85 -17.10 30.25
CA ASN A 957 31.14 -17.61 31.43
C ASN A 957 31.82 -18.83 32.09
N GLY A 958 32.98 -19.29 31.60
CA GLY A 958 33.74 -20.40 32.18
C GLY A 958 33.24 -21.79 31.79
N LYS A 959 32.20 -21.90 30.95
CA LYS A 959 31.69 -23.14 30.34
C LYS A 959 32.20 -23.26 28.91
N GLU A 960 31.96 -24.42 28.30
CA GLU A 960 32.25 -24.65 26.88
C GLU A 960 31.06 -24.15 26.06
N ASN A 961 31.25 -23.08 25.28
CA ASN A 961 30.21 -22.50 24.43
C ASN A 961 30.54 -22.64 22.94
N GLU A 962 29.49 -22.83 22.12
CA GLU A 962 29.60 -22.92 20.66
C GLU A 962 28.69 -21.88 19.99
N LEU A 963 29.29 -21.00 19.18
CA LEU A 963 28.57 -20.04 18.34
C LEU A 963 28.59 -20.49 16.88
N ASN A 964 27.41 -20.72 16.29
CA ASN A 964 27.26 -21.07 14.87
C ASN A 964 26.76 -19.86 14.07
N LEU A 965 27.55 -19.41 13.08
CA LEU A 965 27.23 -18.30 12.19
C LEU A 965 27.09 -18.77 10.74
N ASP A 966 25.93 -18.55 10.13
CA ASP A 966 25.73 -18.76 8.70
C ASP A 966 26.05 -17.46 7.93
N LEU A 967 27.14 -17.49 7.15
CA LEU A 967 27.67 -16.38 6.38
C LEU A 967 26.78 -15.99 5.19
N ASP A 968 25.91 -16.88 4.71
CA ASP A 968 24.93 -16.48 3.69
C ASP A 968 23.85 -15.56 4.27
N LEU A 969 23.76 -15.50 5.60
CA LEU A 969 22.84 -14.62 6.31
C LEU A 969 23.39 -13.20 6.55
N ILE A 970 24.55 -12.81 5.98
CA ILE A 970 25.25 -11.53 6.26
C ILE A 970 25.28 -10.60 5.02
N LYS A 971 24.60 -10.94 3.92
CA LYS A 971 24.79 -10.30 2.60
C LYS A 971 24.13 -8.92 2.35
N ASP A 972 23.46 -8.29 3.32
CA ASP A 972 22.60 -7.11 3.02
C ASP A 972 22.67 -5.93 4.01
N THR A 973 23.77 -5.73 4.73
CA THR A 973 23.96 -4.51 5.54
C THR A 973 24.55 -3.38 4.69
N LYS A 974 23.87 -2.22 4.64
CA LYS A 974 24.34 -1.01 3.92
C LYS A 974 25.39 -0.21 4.71
N GLU A 975 25.69 -0.60 5.95
CA GLU A 975 26.70 0.01 6.81
C GLU A 975 27.73 -1.02 7.28
N ASP A 976 28.95 -0.54 7.53
CA ASP A 976 30.06 -1.33 8.07
C ASP A 976 29.75 -1.72 9.54
N SER A 977 29.13 -2.88 9.77
CA SER A 977 28.86 -3.39 11.13
C SER A 977 30.04 -4.23 11.64
N LEU A 978 30.51 -3.94 12.85
CA LEU A 978 31.54 -4.70 13.56
C LEU A 978 30.86 -5.54 14.66
N ILE A 979 30.93 -6.87 14.56
CA ILE A 979 30.49 -7.77 15.64
C ILE A 979 31.73 -8.20 16.42
N LYS A 980 31.73 -7.92 17.72
CA LYS A 980 32.80 -8.32 18.64
C LYS A 980 32.40 -9.57 19.40
N ILE A 981 33.23 -10.62 19.36
CA ILE A 981 32.99 -11.85 20.12
C ILE A 981 34.03 -11.92 21.25
N LEU A 982 33.59 -11.98 22.49
CA LEU A 982 34.42 -12.25 23.66
C LEU A 982 34.24 -13.72 24.07
N GLY A 983 35.32 -14.43 24.39
CA GLY A 983 35.27 -15.81 24.84
C GLY A 983 36.47 -16.17 25.70
N ASP A 984 36.39 -17.32 26.36
CA ASP A 984 37.48 -17.94 27.10
C ASP A 984 38.06 -19.17 26.39
N ASP A 985 39.04 -19.82 27.02
CA ASP A 985 39.82 -20.90 26.42
C ASP A 985 39.01 -22.16 26.11
N LYS A 986 37.74 -22.23 26.51
CA LYS A 986 36.83 -23.36 26.25
C LYS A 986 35.82 -23.07 25.14
N ASP A 987 35.85 -21.89 24.57
CA ASP A 987 34.84 -21.45 23.60
C ASP A 987 35.23 -21.76 22.15
N SER A 988 34.21 -21.90 21.31
CA SER A 988 34.36 -22.17 19.87
C SER A 988 33.38 -21.38 19.01
N VAL A 989 33.84 -20.99 17.81
CA VAL A 989 33.03 -20.31 16.79
C VAL A 989 33.13 -21.10 15.50
N THR A 990 31.97 -21.39 14.90
CA THR A 990 31.83 -22.12 13.64
C THR A 990 31.17 -21.21 12.60
N LEU A 991 31.87 -20.97 11.50
CA LEU A 991 31.37 -20.21 10.35
C LEU A 991 30.94 -21.17 9.23
N LYS A 992 29.70 -21.07 8.73
CA LYS A 992 29.16 -21.92 7.66
C LYS A 992 28.61 -21.09 6.50
N ASN A 993 28.57 -21.61 5.28
CA ASN A 993 27.74 -21.06 4.19
C ASN A 993 27.11 -22.18 3.34
N SER A 994 26.09 -21.86 2.55
CA SER A 994 25.37 -22.73 1.61
C SER A 994 26.23 -23.24 0.45
N GLU A 995 27.41 -22.66 0.22
CA GLU A 995 28.42 -23.15 -0.73
C GLU A 995 29.36 -24.21 -0.13
N GLY A 996 29.17 -24.58 1.14
CA GLY A 996 29.92 -25.65 1.82
C GLY A 996 31.23 -25.21 2.46
N PHE A 997 31.45 -23.90 2.65
CA PHE A 997 32.52 -23.38 3.49
C PHE A 997 32.15 -23.60 4.95
N GLU A 998 32.94 -24.39 5.68
CA GLU A 998 32.80 -24.61 7.12
C GLU A 998 34.17 -24.43 7.76
N LYS A 999 34.28 -23.50 8.71
CA LYS A 999 35.53 -23.26 9.45
C LYS A 999 35.24 -23.10 10.93
N GLN A 1000 35.87 -23.93 11.75
CA GLN A 1000 35.72 -23.95 13.20
C GLN A 1000 37.00 -23.44 13.87
N SER A 1001 36.86 -22.56 14.86
CA SER A 1001 37.95 -22.22 15.79
C SER A 1001 37.73 -22.99 17.07
N SER A 1002 38.71 -23.82 17.47
CA SER A 1002 38.78 -24.44 18.79
C SER A 1002 39.70 -23.57 19.65
N GLU A 1003 39.18 -23.04 20.76
CA GLU A 1003 39.89 -22.19 21.74
C GLU A 1003 39.99 -20.71 21.31
N ILE A 1004 39.22 -19.84 21.96
CA ILE A 1004 39.24 -18.38 21.75
C ILE A 1004 39.97 -17.73 22.94
N ASP A 1005 41.24 -17.36 22.74
CA ASP A 1005 41.99 -16.60 23.74
C ASP A 1005 42.03 -15.11 23.34
N ASN A 1006 40.96 -14.38 23.70
CA ASN A 1006 40.65 -12.96 23.41
C ASN A 1006 39.85 -12.66 22.12
N SER A 1007 39.39 -11.41 22.04
CA SER A 1007 38.33 -10.89 21.16
C SER A 1007 38.50 -11.14 19.66
N PHE A 1008 37.40 -11.45 18.97
CA PHE A 1008 37.31 -11.59 17.52
C PHE A 1008 36.50 -10.45 16.89
N ASP A 1009 37.02 -9.81 15.83
CA ASP A 1009 36.35 -8.72 15.09
C ASP A 1009 36.02 -9.16 13.65
N ILE A 1010 34.77 -8.98 13.21
CA ILE A 1010 34.34 -9.22 11.81
C ILE A 1010 34.12 -7.86 11.12
N LEU A 1011 34.81 -7.63 9.98
CA LEU A 1011 34.63 -6.43 9.13
C LEU A 1011 33.89 -6.79 7.84
N SER A 1012 32.80 -6.07 7.54
CA SER A 1012 31.98 -6.26 6.34
C SER A 1012 32.19 -5.12 5.34
N ASN A 1013 33.13 -5.27 4.40
CA ASN A 1013 33.33 -4.32 3.29
C ASN A 1013 32.85 -4.90 1.95
N GLY A 1014 31.62 -5.44 1.86
CA GLY A 1014 31.06 -5.96 0.60
C GLY A 1014 31.88 -7.05 -0.12
N ASN A 1015 32.94 -7.54 0.53
CA ASN A 1015 33.87 -8.62 0.20
C ASN A 1015 34.43 -9.09 1.55
N LEU A 1016 34.15 -10.35 1.92
CA LEU A 1016 34.54 -10.93 3.19
C LEU A 1016 36.08 -10.99 3.31
N THR A 1017 36.68 -10.23 4.24
CA THR A 1017 38.12 -10.34 4.55
C THR A 1017 38.30 -10.58 6.05
N LEU A 1018 38.85 -11.73 6.43
CA LEU A 1018 39.04 -12.16 7.82
C LEU A 1018 40.43 -11.70 8.33
N MET A 1019 40.51 -10.95 9.43
CA MET A 1019 41.77 -10.64 10.12
C MET A 1019 41.76 -11.25 11.53
N ILE A 1020 42.80 -12.03 11.86
CA ILE A 1020 42.96 -12.69 13.17
C ILE A 1020 44.09 -12.00 13.94
N GLN A 1021 43.81 -11.51 15.15
CA GLN A 1021 44.83 -11.05 16.11
C GLN A 1021 44.80 -11.91 17.39
N GLY A 1022 45.66 -12.93 17.44
CA GLY A 1022 45.96 -13.73 18.64
C GLY A 1022 45.40 -15.16 18.60
N GLY A 1023 46.27 -16.16 18.75
CA GLY A 1023 45.91 -17.59 18.84
C GLY A 1023 46.24 -18.40 17.56
N LEU A 1024 46.96 -19.52 17.71
CA LEU A 1024 47.37 -20.41 16.62
C LEU A 1024 46.22 -21.33 16.21
N LEU A 1025 45.89 -21.38 14.91
CA LEU A 1025 44.99 -22.36 14.32
C LEU A 1025 45.74 -23.68 14.09
N ASP A 1026 45.19 -24.80 14.56
CA ASP A 1026 45.65 -26.13 14.16
C ASP A 1026 45.10 -26.47 12.76
N ASP A 1027 46.01 -26.58 11.80
CA ASP A 1027 45.75 -26.98 10.42
C ASP A 1027 45.87 -28.51 10.32
N ASP A 1028 44.74 -29.21 10.30
CA ASP A 1028 44.70 -30.61 9.88
C ASP A 1028 43.54 -30.85 8.90
N SER A 1029 43.63 -30.30 7.69
CA SER A 1029 43.30 -31.05 6.47
C SER A 1029 43.72 -30.33 5.18
N SER A 1030 44.65 -30.97 4.48
CA SER A 1030 45.15 -30.61 3.17
C SER A 1030 44.14 -30.86 2.02
N ASN A 1031 44.17 -29.96 1.02
CA ASN A 1031 43.43 -29.87 -0.26
C ASN A 1031 42.08 -29.12 -0.15
N ASP A 1032 41.77 -28.07 -0.92
CA ASP A 1032 42.13 -27.73 -2.30
C ASP A 1032 42.08 -26.20 -2.52
N ASN A 1033 42.67 -25.72 -3.61
CA ASN A 1033 42.85 -24.31 -3.96
C ASN A 1033 41.55 -23.49 -4.07
N GLY A 1034 41.51 -22.35 -3.39
CA GLY A 1034 40.66 -21.19 -3.68
C GLY A 1034 41.19 -19.97 -2.93
N GLY A 1035 41.48 -18.88 -3.65
CA GLY A 1035 42.26 -17.73 -3.16
C GLY A 1035 41.64 -16.98 -1.98
N VAL A 1036 42.54 -16.44 -1.15
CA VAL A 1036 42.35 -15.58 0.02
C VAL A 1036 41.50 -14.35 -0.29
#